data_AF-A0A1M7HN92-F1
#
_entry.id   AF-A0A1M7HN92-F1
#
_cell.length_a   1.000
_cell.length_b   1.000
_cell.length_c   1.000
_cell.angle_alpha   90.00
_cell.angle_beta   90.00
_cell.angle_gamma   90.00
#
_symmetry.space_group_name_H-M   'P 1'
#
loop_
_entity.id
_entity.type
_entity.pdbx_description
1 polymer ?
#
loop_
_entity_poly.entity_id
_entity_poly.type
_entity_poly.pdbx_seq_one_letter_code
_entity_poly.pdbx_strand_id
1 'polypeptide(L)'
;MKKSWKTGLLSLFFLLSVIGFTALAPPQEAQAATFDNAVTFYNTYGSQIVFKDGYFYFATMGKQASASVNTTHWGTVGYQMKVTTSSQTAYIYFNLSGYTVETVDSVASGGYIYELSRINLSYVKSKLAQTNRTAYNEFIINGGYIVVDSCMITIKIDKYGNRTNSGSMDDYGNFYGSVYTDYNGIANAAPWSNPSSLHSYFNMTINYVTQLKSRQVVYVRYQQADGDYGSYSAVINKDYVYGETVSWSRDADSCYNAASISYTARQEKTSYVSVTRKQYVQNVYVKYQDANGNYSGDWALAKSQNLYYGASFEWSYAGNACYNAASVSKYTVTGAKNHYIYISRKKYSVSVSAGMGISSVSGGGSYYYGANCTVDAVVKTGYTWKNWTGTYTSGSKSYTFSVIGNVSLTANAEANTYYIVFHPNGGSGSMTTLTCKYDQTYTLPAMSFSYPSHPCKYLGWNTDANSYYATYAEKQQIRNLTSVNGYTFHLYAIWDYAPDLTCTDRYFTLYEAQTGVISEAELLLTVTSTDREDGTTQIRVKNYSTNTFTGLTGSVVITITYTATDSRNNTTDKQAKVTIVDTNTTKEGPMDFDGKKQYARFIATEYYQKDYFSGGLEATSKWRSYVTYRNTLTAAMNNVKGEDGNWSHVVKSYEFSKEDIQQMKQYVRDNGSGN
;
A
#
# COMPACT_ATOMS: atom_id res chain seq x y z
N MET A 1 39.97 -45.87 -11.76
CA MET A 1 40.01 -46.15 -13.21
C MET A 1 41.30 -45.52 -13.75
N LYS A 2 42.38 -46.29 -14.00
CA LYS A 2 42.83 -46.77 -15.34
C LYS A 2 42.74 -45.66 -16.40
N LYS A 3 43.75 -45.28 -17.21
CA LYS A 3 45.09 -45.80 -17.58
C LYS A 3 45.69 -44.77 -18.59
N SER A 4 46.99 -44.93 -18.93
CA SER A 4 47.68 -44.48 -20.19
C SER A 4 48.47 -43.15 -20.07
N TRP A 5 49.73 -42.98 -20.51
CA TRP A 5 50.74 -43.83 -21.18
C TRP A 5 52.16 -43.15 -21.11
N LYS A 6 53.22 -44.00 -21.08
CA LYS A 6 54.52 -44.03 -21.84
C LYS A 6 55.24 -42.70 -22.25
N THR A 7 56.57 -42.53 -22.37
CA THR A 7 57.82 -43.34 -22.38
C THR A 7 59.04 -42.43 -22.65
N GLY A 8 60.26 -42.86 -22.26
CA GLY A 8 61.55 -42.50 -22.91
C GLY A 8 62.36 -41.39 -22.23
N LEU A 9 63.69 -41.39 -22.16
CA LEU A 9 64.73 -42.23 -22.76
C LEU A 9 66.03 -42.02 -21.97
N LEU A 10 66.86 -43.07 -21.87
CA LEU A 10 68.22 -43.03 -21.34
C LEU A 10 69.11 -42.05 -22.13
N SER A 11 69.99 -41.33 -21.43
CA SER A 11 71.26 -40.90 -22.01
C SER A 11 72.40 -41.14 -21.03
N LEU A 12 73.42 -41.80 -21.57
CA LEU A 12 74.60 -42.37 -20.97
C LEU A 12 75.70 -41.31 -21.00
N PHE A 13 76.30 -40.94 -19.86
CA PHE A 13 77.62 -40.34 -19.83
C PHE A 13 78.46 -41.03 -18.75
N PHE A 14 79.34 -41.91 -19.23
CA PHE A 14 80.42 -42.54 -18.49
C PHE A 14 81.51 -41.49 -18.21
N LEU A 15 81.89 -41.33 -16.95
CA LEU A 15 83.22 -40.87 -16.57
C LEU A 15 83.63 -41.65 -15.31
N LEU A 16 84.52 -42.62 -15.53
CA LEU A 16 85.16 -43.44 -14.51
C LEU A 16 85.98 -42.57 -13.55
N SER A 17 85.70 -42.66 -12.26
CA SER A 17 86.75 -42.66 -11.23
C SER A 17 86.24 -43.36 -9.96
N VAL A 18 86.75 -44.59 -9.78
CA VAL A 18 86.91 -45.36 -8.54
C VAL A 18 85.82 -45.20 -7.47
N ILE A 19 84.77 -46.02 -7.58
CA ILE A 19 83.86 -46.34 -6.48
C ILE A 19 84.60 -47.28 -5.52
N GLY A 20 85.10 -46.76 -4.41
CA GLY A 20 85.26 -47.54 -3.19
C GLY A 20 83.88 -47.70 -2.57
N PHE A 21 83.27 -48.89 -2.70
CA PHE A 21 82.10 -49.27 -1.94
C PHE A 21 82.44 -49.16 -0.45
N THR A 22 81.89 -48.16 0.24
CA THR A 22 81.56 -48.29 1.66
C THR A 22 80.06 -48.46 1.73
N ALA A 23 79.63 -49.62 2.22
CA ALA A 23 78.25 -49.82 2.60
C ALA A 23 77.90 -48.77 3.65
N LEU A 24 77.05 -47.80 3.30
CA LEU A 24 76.34 -47.03 4.31
C LEU A 24 75.37 -48.00 4.99
N ALA A 25 75.79 -48.50 6.15
CA ALA A 25 74.86 -49.07 7.11
C ALA A 25 73.73 -48.05 7.38
N PRO A 26 72.47 -48.48 7.53
CA PRO A 26 71.40 -47.58 7.95
C PRO A 26 71.81 -46.89 9.26
N PRO A 27 71.41 -45.61 9.48
CA PRO A 27 71.74 -44.91 10.72
C PRO A 27 71.19 -45.73 11.88
N GLN A 28 72.10 -46.30 12.66
CA GLN A 28 71.75 -47.06 13.84
C GLN A 28 71.19 -46.06 14.85
N GLU A 29 69.88 -46.12 15.13
CA GLU A 29 69.27 -45.29 16.16
C GLU A 29 69.95 -45.58 17.50
N ALA A 30 70.85 -44.70 17.90
CA ALA A 30 71.56 -44.84 19.15
C ALA A 30 70.67 -44.45 20.32
N GLN A 31 70.54 -45.37 21.26
CA GLN A 31 69.79 -45.19 22.48
C GLN A 31 70.46 -44.13 23.36
N ALA A 32 69.69 -43.45 24.21
CA ALA A 32 70.22 -42.41 25.11
C ALA A 32 71.45 -42.91 25.91
N ALA A 33 71.40 -44.16 26.39
CA ALA A 33 72.48 -44.81 27.13
C ALA A 33 73.83 -44.90 26.38
N THR A 34 73.84 -44.82 25.04
CA THR A 34 75.07 -44.88 24.24
C THR A 34 75.95 -43.65 24.41
N PHE A 35 75.39 -42.48 24.73
CA PHE A 35 76.12 -41.22 24.87
C PHE A 35 76.55 -40.90 26.31
N ASP A 36 76.14 -41.73 27.28
CA ASP A 36 76.44 -41.56 28.70
C ASP A 36 77.41 -42.63 29.24
N ASN A 37 77.82 -43.61 28.41
CA ASN A 37 78.73 -44.69 28.80
C ASN A 37 79.89 -44.89 27.81
N ALA A 38 81.12 -44.85 28.32
CA ALA A 38 82.32 -44.89 27.48
C ALA A 38 82.52 -46.21 26.72
N VAL A 39 82.21 -47.34 27.34
CA VAL A 39 82.35 -48.67 26.72
C VAL A 39 81.31 -48.84 25.61
N THR A 40 80.05 -48.48 25.89
CA THR A 40 78.96 -48.59 24.90
C THR A 40 79.17 -47.66 23.71
N PHE A 41 79.58 -46.40 23.94
CA PHE A 41 79.90 -45.47 22.86
C PHE A 41 81.01 -46.02 21.97
N TYR A 42 82.15 -46.40 22.57
CA TYR A 42 83.31 -46.87 21.82
C TYR A 42 83.03 -48.15 21.03
N ASN A 43 82.28 -49.10 21.60
CA ASN A 43 81.91 -50.32 20.88
C ASN A 43 80.95 -50.05 19.71
N THR A 44 80.18 -48.95 19.76
CA THR A 44 79.22 -48.57 18.71
C THR A 44 79.90 -47.75 17.61
N TYR A 45 80.73 -46.78 17.97
CA TYR A 45 81.28 -45.78 17.05
C TYR A 45 82.80 -45.85 16.86
N GLY A 46 83.50 -46.69 17.63
CA GLY A 46 84.96 -46.74 17.66
C GLY A 46 85.55 -45.38 18.01
N SER A 47 86.58 -44.99 17.27
CA SER A 47 87.25 -43.69 17.37
C SER A 47 86.63 -42.60 16.48
N GLN A 48 85.38 -42.76 16.02
CA GLN A 48 84.70 -41.71 15.24
C GLN A 48 84.16 -40.62 16.16
N ILE A 49 84.14 -39.38 15.66
CA ILE A 49 83.45 -38.29 16.33
C ILE A 49 81.98 -38.34 15.92
N VAL A 50 81.07 -38.29 16.89
CA VAL A 50 79.62 -38.22 16.66
C VAL A 50 79.10 -36.88 17.16
N PHE A 51 78.46 -36.13 16.27
CA PHE A 51 77.83 -34.88 16.66
C PHE A 51 76.39 -35.11 17.13
N LYS A 52 76.09 -34.68 18.36
CA LYS A 52 74.74 -34.78 18.92
C LYS A 52 74.51 -33.67 19.95
N ASP A 53 73.31 -33.09 19.93
CA ASP A 53 72.86 -32.08 20.91
C ASP A 53 73.81 -30.89 21.11
N GLY A 54 74.53 -30.50 20.05
CA GLY A 54 75.48 -29.37 20.10
C GLY A 54 76.90 -29.75 20.52
N TYR A 55 77.18 -31.03 20.75
CA TYR A 55 78.48 -31.52 21.19
C TYR A 55 79.08 -32.52 20.19
N PHE A 56 80.39 -32.48 20.08
CA PHE A 56 81.22 -33.50 19.44
C PHE A 56 81.61 -34.53 20.49
N TYR A 57 81.02 -35.72 20.43
CA TYR A 57 81.36 -36.86 21.30
C TYR A 57 82.41 -37.74 20.63
N PHE A 58 83.39 -38.20 21.39
CA PHE A 58 84.39 -39.16 20.93
C PHE A 58 84.93 -39.96 22.12
N ALA A 59 85.28 -41.22 21.88
CA ALA A 59 85.83 -42.08 22.91
C ALA A 59 87.20 -42.62 22.54
N THR A 60 88.05 -42.78 23.55
CA THR A 60 89.37 -43.38 23.42
C THR A 60 89.44 -44.65 24.26
N MET A 61 90.25 -45.61 23.84
CA MET A 61 90.45 -46.89 24.53
C MET A 61 91.94 -47.20 24.59
N GLY A 62 92.53 -47.19 25.78
CA GLY A 62 93.96 -47.48 25.97
C GLY A 62 94.16 -48.68 26.90
N LYS A 63 95.19 -49.49 26.67
CA LYS A 63 95.51 -50.59 27.59
C LYS A 63 95.89 -50.00 28.95
N GLN A 64 95.23 -50.46 30.00
CA GLN A 64 95.48 -50.02 31.36
C GLN A 64 96.92 -50.40 31.74
N ALA A 65 97.69 -49.43 32.23
CA ALA A 65 99.02 -49.71 32.75
C ALA A 65 98.90 -50.49 34.07
N SER A 66 99.80 -51.45 34.32
CA SER A 66 99.79 -52.16 35.61
C SER A 66 100.04 -51.14 36.73
N ALA A 67 99.31 -51.24 37.84
CA ALA A 67 99.46 -50.36 39.00
C ALA A 67 100.80 -50.54 39.76
N SER A 68 101.81 -51.09 39.09
CA SER A 68 103.13 -51.39 39.63
C SER A 68 103.93 -50.10 39.79
N VAL A 69 104.36 -49.82 41.01
CA VAL A 69 105.37 -48.78 41.30
C VAL A 69 106.63 -49.00 40.46
N ASN A 70 107.30 -47.92 40.04
CA ASN A 70 108.44 -47.93 39.10
C ASN A 70 108.09 -48.25 37.63
N THR A 71 106.97 -47.72 37.11
CA THR A 71 106.55 -47.87 35.70
C THR A 71 106.29 -46.53 35.02
N THR A 72 106.36 -46.51 33.68
CA THR A 72 105.96 -45.34 32.86
C THR A 72 104.56 -45.57 32.32
N HIS A 73 103.65 -44.63 32.60
CA HIS A 73 102.27 -44.60 32.13
C HIS A 73 102.13 -43.51 31.06
N TRP A 74 101.01 -43.49 30.35
CA TRP A 74 100.63 -42.38 29.49
C TRP A 74 99.50 -41.59 30.16
N GLY A 75 99.35 -40.32 29.78
CA GLY A 75 98.20 -39.51 30.17
C GLY A 75 97.85 -38.50 29.09
N THR A 76 96.57 -38.17 28.98
CA THR A 76 96.07 -37.12 28.11
C THR A 76 96.06 -35.81 28.89
N VAL A 77 96.65 -34.75 28.33
CA VAL A 77 96.64 -33.40 28.93
C VAL A 77 95.77 -32.42 28.15
N GLY A 78 95.28 -32.82 26.98
CA GLY A 78 94.38 -32.02 26.15
C GLY A 78 94.13 -32.66 24.81
N TYR A 79 93.49 -31.92 23.93
CA TYR A 79 93.18 -32.32 22.57
C TYR A 79 93.56 -31.22 21.59
N GLN A 80 94.19 -31.63 20.48
CA GLN A 80 94.38 -30.83 19.29
C GLN A 80 93.23 -31.14 18.33
N MET A 81 92.54 -30.11 17.86
CA MET A 81 91.50 -30.24 16.84
C MET A 81 91.96 -29.53 15.57
N LYS A 82 92.20 -30.31 14.52
CA LYS A 82 92.48 -29.83 13.18
C LYS A 82 91.17 -29.62 12.43
N VAL A 83 90.88 -28.36 12.09
CA VAL A 83 89.71 -27.98 11.29
C VAL A 83 90.18 -27.64 9.87
N THR A 84 89.75 -28.43 8.90
CA THR A 84 90.07 -28.25 7.48
C THR A 84 88.83 -27.78 6.74
N THR A 85 88.84 -26.57 6.20
CA THR A 85 87.76 -26.00 5.38
C THR A 85 88.11 -26.09 3.90
N SER A 86 87.31 -25.44 3.04
CA SER A 86 87.56 -25.41 1.58
C SER A 86 88.92 -24.85 1.19
N SER A 87 89.43 -23.85 1.92
CA SER A 87 90.71 -23.20 1.58
C SER A 87 91.73 -23.17 2.73
N GLN A 88 91.32 -23.50 3.96
CA GLN A 88 92.17 -23.33 5.14
C GLN A 88 92.31 -24.64 5.94
N THR A 89 93.42 -24.74 6.67
CA THR A 89 93.56 -25.68 7.78
C THR A 89 93.98 -24.90 9.02
N ALA A 90 93.24 -25.03 10.10
CA ALA A 90 93.53 -24.42 11.39
C ALA A 90 93.63 -25.49 12.47
N TYR A 91 94.55 -25.29 13.42
CA TYR A 91 94.68 -26.13 14.60
C TYR A 91 94.20 -25.32 15.80
N ILE A 92 93.21 -25.84 16.51
CA ILE A 92 92.75 -25.30 17.78
C ILE A 92 93.01 -26.31 18.87
N TYR A 93 93.14 -25.82 20.09
CA TYR A 93 93.66 -26.57 21.21
C TYR A 93 92.72 -26.46 22.40
N PHE A 94 92.54 -27.57 23.10
CA PHE A 94 91.69 -27.66 24.29
C PHE A 94 92.44 -28.41 25.39
N ASN A 95 92.79 -27.73 26.47
CA ASN A 95 93.43 -28.31 27.64
C ASN A 95 92.40 -29.11 28.47
N LEU A 96 92.77 -30.31 28.91
CA LEU A 96 91.90 -31.20 29.71
C LEU A 96 91.61 -30.65 31.12
N SER A 97 92.41 -29.70 31.60
CA SER A 97 92.19 -28.99 32.88
C SER A 97 91.31 -27.73 32.77
N GLY A 98 90.79 -27.41 31.57
CA GLY A 98 89.90 -26.26 31.31
C GLY A 98 88.40 -26.61 31.24
N TYR A 99 87.54 -25.59 31.06
CA TYR A 99 86.06 -25.73 30.98
C TYR A 99 85.53 -26.17 29.59
N THR A 100 86.41 -26.46 28.62
CA THR A 100 86.03 -26.59 27.20
C THR A 100 85.89 -28.03 26.70
N VAL A 101 86.49 -29.00 27.40
CA VAL A 101 86.34 -30.43 27.13
C VAL A 101 85.76 -31.07 28.39
N GLU A 102 84.72 -31.86 28.22
CA GLU A 102 84.05 -32.55 29.32
C GLU A 102 84.28 -34.06 29.19
N THR A 103 84.90 -34.67 30.18
CA THR A 103 84.88 -36.13 30.33
C THR A 103 83.48 -36.53 30.80
N VAL A 104 82.75 -37.23 29.94
CA VAL A 104 81.38 -37.69 30.19
C VAL A 104 81.39 -38.95 31.07
N ASP A 105 82.28 -39.89 30.76
CA ASP A 105 82.41 -41.16 31.50
C ASP A 105 83.83 -41.73 31.33
N SER A 106 84.31 -42.45 32.35
CA SER A 106 85.60 -43.14 32.33
C SER A 106 85.48 -44.50 33.00
N VAL A 107 85.72 -45.56 32.24
CA VAL A 107 85.46 -46.95 32.67
C VAL A 107 86.68 -47.82 32.44
N ALA A 108 87.15 -48.49 33.49
CA ALA A 108 88.13 -49.56 33.38
C ALA A 108 87.41 -50.90 33.21
N SER A 109 87.61 -51.56 32.06
CA SER A 109 86.99 -52.86 31.75
C SER A 109 87.91 -53.72 30.90
N GLY A 110 88.04 -55.02 31.23
CA GLY A 110 88.82 -55.98 30.45
C GLY A 110 90.32 -55.66 30.33
N GLY A 111 90.91 -54.89 31.25
CA GLY A 111 92.30 -54.43 31.19
C GLY A 111 92.53 -53.21 30.29
N TYR A 112 91.46 -52.52 29.88
CA TYR A 112 91.49 -51.27 29.12
C TYR A 112 90.77 -50.16 29.87
N ILE A 113 91.21 -48.92 29.65
CA ILE A 113 90.53 -47.71 30.09
C ILE A 113 89.83 -47.12 28.87
N TYR A 114 88.51 -46.96 28.99
CA TYR A 114 87.66 -46.25 28.04
C TYR A 114 87.37 -44.87 28.60
N GLU A 115 87.57 -43.82 27.80
CA GLU A 115 87.25 -42.45 28.17
C GLU A 115 86.36 -41.84 27.09
N LEU A 116 85.16 -41.40 27.47
CA LEU A 116 84.24 -40.68 26.59
C LEU A 116 84.33 -39.20 26.92
N SER A 117 84.69 -38.41 25.92
CA SER A 117 84.83 -36.97 26.03
C SER A 117 83.89 -36.27 25.06
N ARG A 118 83.51 -35.04 25.40
CA ARG A 118 82.73 -34.19 24.49
C ARG A 118 83.23 -32.75 24.47
N ILE A 119 83.08 -32.10 23.32
CA ILE A 119 83.42 -30.69 23.11
C ILE A 119 82.22 -29.96 22.52
N ASN A 120 81.80 -28.84 23.12
CA ASN A 120 80.67 -28.05 22.61
C ASN A 120 81.03 -27.32 21.30
N LEU A 121 80.16 -27.37 20.29
CA LEU A 121 80.35 -26.68 19.01
C LEU A 121 80.54 -25.17 19.17
N SER A 122 79.89 -24.55 20.16
CA SER A 122 80.04 -23.13 20.44
C SER A 122 81.47 -22.78 20.86
N TYR A 123 82.13 -23.66 21.64
CA TYR A 123 83.53 -23.49 22.02
C TYR A 123 84.49 -23.71 20.84
N VAL A 124 84.21 -24.71 19.99
CA VAL A 124 84.94 -24.92 18.73
C VAL A 124 84.87 -23.68 17.85
N LYS A 125 83.65 -23.14 17.66
CA LYS A 125 83.40 -21.91 16.89
C LYS A 125 84.15 -20.71 17.48
N SER A 126 84.11 -20.50 18.79
CA SER A 126 84.79 -19.37 19.43
C SER A 126 86.32 -19.48 19.34
N LYS A 127 86.88 -20.68 19.58
CA LYS A 127 88.33 -20.93 19.47
C LYS A 127 88.80 -20.75 18.03
N LEU A 128 88.08 -21.31 17.07
CA LEU A 128 88.40 -21.18 15.65
C LEU A 128 88.32 -19.71 15.19
N ALA A 129 87.33 -18.94 15.65
CA ALA A 129 87.21 -17.52 15.34
C ALA A 129 88.36 -16.68 15.88
N GLN A 130 88.93 -17.07 17.04
CA GLN A 130 90.10 -16.42 17.65
C GLN A 130 91.39 -16.81 16.92
N THR A 131 91.57 -18.08 16.59
CA THR A 131 92.81 -18.61 15.99
C THR A 131 92.92 -18.30 14.50
N ASN A 132 91.84 -18.47 13.73
CA ASN A 132 91.84 -18.26 12.29
C ASN A 132 90.44 -17.82 11.82
N ARG A 133 90.25 -16.50 11.70
CA ARG A 133 88.95 -15.91 11.35
C ARG A 133 88.44 -16.35 9.97
N THR A 134 89.33 -16.58 9.01
CA THR A 134 88.97 -17.06 7.66
C THR A 134 88.46 -18.49 7.71
N ALA A 135 89.17 -19.40 8.40
CA ALA A 135 88.73 -20.77 8.62
C ALA A 135 87.39 -20.79 9.37
N TYR A 136 87.18 -19.93 10.37
CA TYR A 136 85.90 -19.82 11.05
C TYR A 136 84.75 -19.44 10.12
N ASN A 137 84.91 -18.38 9.32
CA ASN A 137 83.86 -17.93 8.39
C ASN A 137 83.51 -19.03 7.38
N GLU A 138 84.50 -19.75 6.85
CA GLU A 138 84.27 -20.89 5.97
C GLU A 138 83.59 -22.06 6.70
N PHE A 139 84.03 -22.37 7.92
CA PHE A 139 83.52 -23.48 8.72
C PHE A 139 82.04 -23.31 9.08
N ILE A 140 81.60 -22.10 9.44
CA ILE A 140 80.18 -21.87 9.79
C ILE A 140 79.25 -21.88 8.59
N ILE A 141 79.74 -21.56 7.38
CA ILE A 141 78.92 -21.49 6.15
C ILE A 141 78.97 -22.83 5.40
N ASN A 142 80.19 -23.24 5.04
CA ASN A 142 80.43 -24.38 4.17
C ASN A 142 80.56 -25.66 4.97
N GLY A 143 81.14 -25.56 6.16
CA GLY A 143 81.59 -26.69 6.96
C GLY A 143 83.07 -26.95 6.79
N GLY A 144 83.54 -28.04 7.39
CA GLY A 144 84.90 -28.53 7.26
C GLY A 144 85.01 -29.98 7.73
N TYR A 145 86.17 -30.56 7.46
CA TYR A 145 86.59 -31.85 8.01
C TYR A 145 87.35 -31.60 9.30
N ILE A 146 86.90 -32.20 10.39
CA ILE A 146 87.53 -32.08 11.70
C ILE A 146 88.26 -33.37 12.00
N VAL A 147 89.48 -33.25 12.50
CA VAL A 147 90.23 -34.32 13.14
C VAL A 147 90.55 -33.91 14.57
N VAL A 148 90.36 -34.80 15.53
CA VAL A 148 90.75 -34.63 16.93
C VAL A 148 91.84 -35.64 17.26
N ASP A 149 92.93 -35.12 17.79
CA ASP A 149 94.12 -35.84 18.22
C ASP A 149 94.36 -35.54 19.70
N SER A 150 94.69 -36.55 20.50
CA SER A 150 95.01 -36.36 21.91
C SER A 150 96.41 -35.76 22.06
N CYS A 151 96.57 -34.76 22.92
CA CYS A 151 97.87 -34.28 23.36
C CYS A 151 98.28 -35.11 24.59
N MET A 152 99.24 -36.01 24.40
CA MET A 152 99.61 -37.01 25.39
C MET A 152 100.98 -36.74 26.01
N ILE A 153 101.19 -37.23 27.23
CA ILE A 153 102.45 -37.17 27.98
C ILE A 153 102.80 -38.55 28.52
N THR A 154 104.06 -38.73 28.90
CA THR A 154 104.46 -39.86 29.75
C THR A 154 104.38 -39.44 31.23
N ILE A 155 103.93 -40.35 32.08
CA ILE A 155 103.81 -40.17 33.52
C ILE A 155 104.69 -41.22 34.18
N LYS A 156 105.80 -40.80 34.79
CA LYS A 156 106.67 -41.71 35.55
C LYS A 156 106.11 -41.85 36.96
N ILE A 157 105.94 -43.09 37.41
CA ILE A 157 105.52 -43.40 38.78
C ILE A 157 106.72 -43.97 39.52
N ASP A 158 107.23 -43.24 40.51
CA ASP A 158 108.37 -43.70 41.30
C ASP A 158 107.99 -44.86 42.24
N LYS A 159 108.96 -45.36 43.01
CA LYS A 159 108.75 -46.46 43.96
C LYS A 159 107.79 -46.12 45.12
N TYR A 160 107.47 -44.83 45.32
CA TYR A 160 106.59 -44.31 46.36
C TYR A 160 105.19 -43.97 45.84
N GLY A 161 104.95 -44.14 44.54
CA GLY A 161 103.67 -43.79 43.90
C GLY A 161 103.57 -42.32 43.49
N ASN A 162 104.63 -41.52 43.61
CA ASN A 162 104.62 -40.13 43.15
C ASN A 162 104.62 -40.09 41.61
N ARG A 163 103.82 -39.18 41.05
CA ARG A 163 103.65 -39.02 39.61
C ARG A 163 104.44 -37.82 39.11
N THR A 164 105.28 -38.03 38.09
CA THR A 164 105.98 -36.96 37.38
C THR A 164 105.56 -36.95 35.92
N ASN A 165 104.89 -35.88 35.51
CA ASN A 165 104.44 -35.66 34.14
C ASN A 165 105.61 -35.17 33.27
N SER A 166 105.74 -35.69 32.05
CA SER A 166 106.79 -35.24 31.12
C SER A 166 106.53 -33.87 30.52
N GLY A 167 105.29 -33.38 30.59
CA GLY A 167 104.92 -32.07 30.09
C GLY A 167 103.50 -31.64 30.46
N SER A 168 103.10 -30.49 29.96
CA SER A 168 101.77 -29.90 30.08
C SER A 168 101.46 -29.01 28.86
N MET A 169 100.21 -28.60 28.74
CA MET A 169 99.69 -27.83 27.61
C MET A 169 98.74 -26.74 28.13
N ASP A 170 98.69 -25.59 27.46
CA ASP A 170 97.64 -24.59 27.65
C ASP A 170 96.58 -24.61 26.53
N ASP A 171 95.54 -23.82 26.71
CA ASP A 171 94.42 -23.68 25.79
C ASP A 171 94.76 -22.93 24.48
N TYR A 172 95.98 -22.40 24.36
CA TYR A 172 96.47 -21.70 23.16
C TYR A 172 97.40 -22.57 22.32
N GLY A 173 97.69 -23.80 22.77
CA GLY A 173 98.58 -24.72 22.08
C GLY A 173 100.05 -24.53 22.41
N ASN A 174 100.37 -23.83 23.51
CA ASN A 174 101.73 -23.78 24.02
C ASN A 174 102.02 -25.05 24.83
N PHE A 175 103.10 -25.75 24.47
CA PHE A 175 103.55 -26.96 25.16
C PHE A 175 104.74 -26.65 26.06
N TYR A 176 104.74 -27.26 27.25
CA TYR A 176 105.81 -27.17 28.23
C TYR A 176 106.31 -28.58 28.52
N GLY A 177 107.59 -28.89 28.26
CA GLY A 177 108.12 -30.25 28.36
C GLY A 177 107.80 -31.13 27.13
N SER A 178 107.81 -32.45 27.31
CA SER A 178 107.54 -33.42 26.24
C SER A 178 106.04 -33.76 26.17
N VAL A 179 105.39 -33.24 25.13
CA VAL A 179 104.00 -33.50 24.74
C VAL A 179 104.00 -34.13 23.34
N TYR A 180 103.20 -35.18 23.15
CA TYR A 180 103.11 -35.95 21.92
C TYR A 180 101.71 -35.79 21.32
N THR A 181 101.63 -35.30 20.08
CA THR A 181 100.36 -35.01 19.39
C THR A 181 100.03 -36.00 18.29
N ASP A 182 100.83 -37.05 18.14
CA ASP A 182 100.56 -38.15 17.23
C ASP A 182 100.92 -39.50 17.88
N TYR A 183 100.37 -40.57 17.29
CA TYR A 183 100.55 -41.93 17.74
C TYR A 183 102.03 -42.33 17.81
N ASN A 184 102.81 -42.04 16.77
CA ASN A 184 104.20 -42.50 16.67
C ASN A 184 105.07 -41.84 17.75
N GLY A 185 104.80 -40.57 18.07
CA GLY A 185 105.47 -39.83 19.12
C GLY A 185 105.31 -40.50 20.48
N ILE A 186 104.05 -40.71 20.92
CA ILE A 186 103.80 -41.34 22.22
C ILE A 186 104.21 -42.80 22.22
N ALA A 187 103.97 -43.55 21.14
CA ALA A 187 104.30 -44.98 21.05
C ALA A 187 105.81 -45.25 21.17
N ASN A 188 106.65 -44.32 20.69
CA ASN A 188 108.11 -44.43 20.78
C ASN A 188 108.70 -43.80 22.06
N ALA A 189 107.88 -43.09 22.86
CA ALA A 189 108.35 -42.41 24.06
C ALA A 189 108.71 -43.35 25.23
N ALA A 190 108.15 -44.56 25.26
CA ALA A 190 108.44 -45.59 26.25
C ALA A 190 108.12 -46.99 25.72
N PRO A 191 108.69 -48.07 26.29
CA PRO A 191 108.35 -49.45 25.89
C PRO A 191 106.96 -49.85 26.41
N TRP A 192 105.92 -49.60 25.62
CA TRP A 192 104.54 -49.96 25.97
C TRP A 192 104.27 -51.45 25.76
N SER A 193 103.44 -52.05 26.62
CA SER A 193 103.04 -53.46 26.48
C SER A 193 102.05 -53.72 25.34
N ASN A 194 101.37 -52.68 24.85
CA ASN A 194 100.52 -52.71 23.67
C ASN A 194 100.37 -51.28 23.11
N PRO A 195 101.40 -50.74 22.43
CA PRO A 195 101.35 -49.39 21.89
C PRO A 195 100.16 -49.20 20.96
N SER A 196 99.79 -50.24 20.18
CA SER A 196 98.67 -50.19 19.24
C SER A 196 97.33 -49.82 19.86
N SER A 197 97.12 -50.10 21.17
CA SER A 197 95.92 -49.65 21.87
C SER A 197 95.75 -48.12 21.86
N LEU A 198 96.84 -47.35 21.73
CA LEU A 198 96.81 -45.89 21.69
C LEU A 198 96.33 -45.31 20.35
N HIS A 199 96.11 -46.11 19.29
CA HIS A 199 95.61 -45.57 18.01
C HIS A 199 94.28 -44.84 18.16
N SER A 200 93.45 -45.27 19.11
CA SER A 200 92.14 -44.67 19.36
C SER A 200 92.20 -43.21 19.83
N TYR A 201 93.35 -42.76 20.33
CA TYR A 201 93.57 -41.40 20.81
C TYR A 201 93.84 -40.39 19.69
N PHE A 202 94.02 -40.86 18.46
CA PHE A 202 94.47 -40.05 17.33
C PHE A 202 93.59 -40.30 16.10
N ASN A 203 93.56 -39.32 15.21
CA ASN A 203 92.85 -39.34 13.94
C ASN A 203 91.33 -39.62 14.09
N MET A 204 90.71 -39.09 15.16
CA MET A 204 89.26 -39.16 15.35
C MET A 204 88.60 -38.14 14.44
N THR A 205 87.67 -38.52 13.56
CA THR A 205 87.21 -37.60 12.49
C THR A 205 85.69 -37.42 12.41
N ILE A 206 85.28 -36.24 11.95
CA ILE A 206 83.89 -35.89 11.57
C ILE A 206 83.89 -34.93 10.37
N ASN A 207 82.97 -35.17 9.43
CA ASN A 207 82.72 -34.25 8.34
C ASN A 207 81.50 -33.35 8.64
N TYR A 208 81.75 -32.07 8.87
CA TYR A 208 80.72 -31.10 9.21
C TYR A 208 79.67 -30.91 8.10
N VAL A 209 80.09 -30.99 6.83
CA VAL A 209 79.21 -30.76 5.67
C VAL A 209 78.08 -31.78 5.66
N THR A 210 78.40 -33.04 5.97
CA THR A 210 77.45 -34.16 5.90
C THR A 210 76.83 -34.52 7.24
N GLN A 211 77.42 -34.11 8.37
CA GLN A 211 76.98 -34.57 9.70
C GLN A 211 76.47 -33.46 10.64
N LEU A 212 76.62 -32.17 10.31
CA LEU A 212 76.12 -31.03 11.11
C LEU A 212 75.06 -30.18 10.40
N LYS A 213 74.70 -30.57 9.17
CA LYS A 213 73.64 -29.95 8.38
C LYS A 213 72.38 -30.82 8.45
N SER A 214 71.23 -30.17 8.61
CA SER A 214 69.93 -30.83 8.56
C SER A 214 69.03 -30.13 7.56
N ARG A 215 68.31 -30.92 6.75
CA ARG A 215 67.36 -30.39 5.76
C ARG A 215 66.18 -29.74 6.48
N GLN A 216 65.94 -28.46 6.18
CA GLN A 216 64.79 -27.71 6.68
C GLN A 216 63.84 -27.43 5.53
N VAL A 217 62.57 -27.77 5.72
CA VAL A 217 61.52 -27.51 4.76
C VAL A 217 60.41 -26.71 5.41
N VAL A 218 60.06 -25.56 4.85
CA VAL A 218 58.89 -24.78 5.28
C VAL A 218 57.93 -24.70 4.11
N TYR A 219 56.73 -25.20 4.32
CA TYR A 219 55.63 -25.14 3.38
C TYR A 219 54.65 -24.04 3.77
N VAL A 220 54.28 -23.20 2.82
CA VAL A 220 53.28 -22.13 2.98
C VAL A 220 52.09 -22.41 2.08
N ARG A 221 50.88 -22.15 2.58
CA ARG A 221 49.65 -22.12 1.77
C ARG A 221 48.84 -20.86 2.05
N TYR A 222 48.00 -20.49 1.09
CA TYR A 222 47.18 -19.27 1.15
C TYR A 222 45.70 -19.61 1.19
N GLN A 223 44.96 -18.85 2.00
CA GLN A 223 43.52 -18.97 2.10
C GLN A 223 42.82 -18.34 0.86
N GLN A 224 41.86 -19.05 0.30
CA GLN A 224 41.09 -18.65 -0.87
C GLN A 224 39.88 -17.78 -0.45
N ALA A 225 39.16 -17.24 -1.44
CA ALA A 225 38.04 -16.34 -1.21
C ALA A 225 36.82 -17.03 -0.54
N ASP A 226 36.70 -18.33 -0.74
CA ASP A 226 35.69 -19.20 -0.14
C ASP A 226 36.01 -19.59 1.32
N GLY A 227 37.24 -19.33 1.77
CA GLY A 227 37.73 -19.65 3.11
C GLY A 227 38.56 -20.93 3.19
N ASP A 228 38.60 -21.73 2.11
CA ASP A 228 39.43 -22.92 2.04
C ASP A 228 40.90 -22.54 1.84
N TYR A 229 41.80 -23.50 2.01
CA TYR A 229 43.21 -23.29 1.75
C TYR A 229 43.66 -23.99 0.48
N GLY A 230 44.45 -23.28 -0.32
CA GLY A 230 45.14 -23.89 -1.45
C GLY A 230 46.23 -24.88 -1.02
N SER A 231 46.91 -25.44 -2.03
CA SER A 231 48.02 -26.36 -1.83
C SER A 231 49.22 -25.68 -1.15
N TYR A 232 49.98 -26.49 -0.41
CA TYR A 232 51.26 -26.07 0.15
C TYR A 232 52.33 -25.93 -0.93
N SER A 233 53.17 -24.90 -0.80
CA SER A 233 54.35 -24.64 -1.63
C SER A 233 55.57 -24.42 -0.74
N ALA A 234 56.71 -25.02 -1.08
CA ALA A 234 57.93 -24.88 -0.29
C ALA A 234 58.51 -23.47 -0.46
N VAL A 235 58.64 -22.73 0.63
CA VAL A 235 59.31 -21.41 0.68
C VAL A 235 60.74 -21.53 1.23
N ILE A 236 61.01 -22.61 1.97
CA ILE A 236 62.35 -23.02 2.38
C ILE A 236 62.47 -24.50 2.05
N ASN A 237 63.54 -24.88 1.36
CA ASN A 237 63.94 -26.26 1.13
C ASN A 237 65.46 -26.30 0.94
N LYS A 238 66.20 -26.20 2.03
CA LYS A 238 67.67 -26.19 2.02
C LYS A 238 68.22 -26.71 3.34
N ASP A 239 69.49 -27.07 3.32
CA ASP A 239 70.20 -27.50 4.52
C ASP A 239 70.59 -26.31 5.38
N TYR A 240 70.38 -26.42 6.69
CA TYR A 240 70.82 -25.46 7.69
C TYR A 240 71.80 -26.12 8.64
N VAL A 241 72.78 -25.35 9.09
CA VAL A 241 73.75 -25.78 10.09
C VAL A 241 73.10 -25.82 11.47
N TYR A 242 73.50 -26.80 12.30
CA TYR A 242 73.06 -26.87 13.68
C TYR A 242 73.25 -25.53 14.42
N GLY A 243 72.16 -25.02 15.01
CA GLY A 243 72.12 -23.76 15.74
C GLY A 243 71.75 -22.54 14.90
N GLU A 244 71.66 -22.65 13.56
CA GLU A 244 71.18 -21.55 12.72
C GLU A 244 69.69 -21.27 12.90
N THR A 245 69.28 -20.02 12.64
CA THR A 245 67.87 -19.63 12.65
C THR A 245 67.24 -19.87 11.28
N VAL A 246 66.24 -20.74 11.23
CA VAL A 246 65.31 -20.85 10.11
C VAL A 246 64.25 -19.79 10.31
N SER A 247 64.07 -18.89 9.34
CA SER A 247 63.01 -17.89 9.41
C SER A 247 62.40 -17.63 8.04
N TRP A 248 61.08 -17.45 8.04
CA TRP A 248 60.32 -16.96 6.90
C TRP A 248 59.23 -16.02 7.43
N SER A 249 59.03 -14.90 6.75
CA SER A 249 57.98 -13.95 7.08
C SER A 249 57.44 -13.28 5.82
N ARG A 250 56.19 -12.84 5.90
CA ARG A 250 55.59 -11.90 4.96
C ARG A 250 54.78 -10.86 5.71
N ASP A 251 54.84 -9.63 5.22
CA ASP A 251 54.02 -8.53 5.73
C ASP A 251 52.56 -8.68 5.31
N ALA A 252 51.68 -7.95 5.99
CA ALA A 252 50.28 -7.86 5.58
C ALA A 252 50.17 -7.03 4.29
N ASP A 253 49.28 -7.44 3.39
CA ASP A 253 48.96 -6.71 2.16
C ASP A 253 47.45 -6.43 2.07
N SER A 254 46.94 -6.03 0.92
CA SER A 254 45.50 -5.77 0.73
C SER A 254 44.63 -7.00 0.93
N CYS A 255 45.16 -8.20 0.66
CA CYS A 255 44.44 -9.46 0.63
C CYS A 255 44.61 -10.27 1.92
N TYR A 256 45.83 -10.36 2.45
CA TYR A 256 46.20 -11.30 3.51
C TYR A 256 46.80 -10.61 4.75
N ASN A 257 46.66 -11.25 5.91
CA ASN A 257 47.30 -10.84 7.16
C ASN A 257 48.78 -11.21 7.17
N ALA A 258 49.59 -10.57 8.00
CA ALA A 258 51.00 -10.96 8.17
C ALA A 258 51.12 -12.39 8.70
N ALA A 259 52.19 -13.09 8.32
CA ALA A 259 52.48 -14.44 8.79
C ALA A 259 53.98 -14.67 8.86
N SER A 260 54.43 -15.40 9.87
CA SER A 260 55.85 -15.71 10.06
C SER A 260 56.06 -17.02 10.81
N ILE A 261 57.25 -17.57 10.64
CA ILE A 261 57.78 -18.68 11.43
C ILE A 261 59.28 -18.44 11.66
N SER A 262 59.74 -18.71 12.88
CA SER A 262 61.16 -18.65 13.22
C SER A 262 61.49 -19.73 14.24
N TYR A 263 62.57 -20.48 14.03
CA TYR A 263 63.06 -21.49 14.95
C TYR A 263 64.53 -21.84 14.69
N THR A 264 65.18 -22.46 15.67
CA THR A 264 66.57 -22.94 15.54
C THR A 264 66.63 -24.31 14.88
N ALA A 265 67.48 -24.49 13.87
CA ALA A 265 67.76 -25.77 13.24
C ALA A 265 68.56 -26.67 14.19
N ARG A 266 68.02 -27.84 14.54
CA ARG A 266 68.68 -28.84 15.41
C ARG A 266 68.73 -30.23 14.78
N GLN A 267 67.68 -30.57 14.05
CA GLN A 267 67.51 -31.82 13.32
C GLN A 267 66.62 -31.55 12.11
N GLU A 268 66.47 -32.54 11.22
CA GLU A 268 65.58 -32.42 10.07
C GLU A 268 64.16 -32.09 10.51
N LYS A 269 63.55 -31.08 9.86
CA LYS A 269 62.23 -30.61 10.23
C LYS A 269 61.48 -30.05 9.03
N THR A 270 60.24 -30.50 8.90
CA THR A 270 59.23 -29.93 8.00
C THR A 270 58.23 -29.14 8.82
N SER A 271 58.01 -27.87 8.46
CA SER A 271 57.06 -26.99 9.11
C SER A 271 56.04 -26.44 8.11
N TYR A 272 54.84 -26.10 8.60
CA TYR A 272 53.74 -25.63 7.79
C TYR A 272 53.22 -24.28 8.30
N VAL A 273 53.00 -23.33 7.40
CA VAL A 273 52.45 -22.02 7.70
C VAL A 273 51.21 -21.79 6.83
N SER A 274 50.13 -21.37 7.46
CA SER A 274 48.88 -21.00 6.79
C SER A 274 48.70 -19.49 6.82
N VAL A 275 48.60 -18.88 5.66
CA VAL A 275 48.40 -17.44 5.51
C VAL A 275 46.91 -17.14 5.43
N THR A 276 46.39 -16.41 6.44
CA THR A 276 44.97 -16.07 6.53
C THR A 276 44.63 -14.84 5.69
N ARG A 277 43.45 -14.86 5.08
CA ARG A 277 42.93 -13.76 4.26
C ARG A 277 42.17 -12.76 5.13
N LYS A 278 42.26 -11.47 4.80
CA LYS A 278 41.50 -10.41 5.50
C LYS A 278 39.99 -10.61 5.30
N GLN A 279 39.21 -10.26 6.31
CA GLN A 279 37.75 -10.33 6.27
C GLN A 279 37.13 -8.94 6.45
N TYR A 280 36.03 -8.70 5.77
CA TYR A 280 35.31 -7.45 5.78
C TYR A 280 33.80 -7.68 5.87
N VAL A 281 33.19 -7.00 6.85
CA VAL A 281 31.74 -7.03 7.04
C VAL A 281 31.03 -6.24 5.93
N GLN A 282 30.03 -6.87 5.33
CA GLN A 282 29.09 -6.24 4.41
C GLN A 282 27.72 -6.16 5.09
N ASN A 283 27.21 -4.94 5.28
CA ASN A 283 25.89 -4.72 5.86
C ASN A 283 24.93 -4.18 4.80
N VAL A 284 23.70 -4.66 4.81
CA VAL A 284 22.59 -4.10 4.04
C VAL A 284 21.54 -3.62 5.02
N TYR A 285 21.28 -2.32 4.97
CA TYR A 285 20.23 -1.66 5.70
C TYR A 285 19.09 -1.34 4.74
N VAL A 286 17.86 -1.60 5.18
CA VAL A 286 16.64 -1.35 4.40
C VAL A 286 15.73 -0.37 5.13
N LYS A 287 15.01 0.43 4.35
CA LYS A 287 13.95 1.31 4.85
C LYS A 287 12.72 1.20 3.95
N TYR A 288 11.58 0.88 4.56
CA TYR A 288 10.34 0.61 3.85
C TYR A 288 9.49 1.88 3.70
N GLN A 289 8.86 2.05 2.54
CA GLN A 289 7.94 3.14 2.29
C GLN A 289 6.60 2.92 3.02
N ASP A 290 6.06 3.95 3.65
CA ASP A 290 4.73 3.92 4.27
C ASP A 290 3.61 4.03 3.22
N ALA A 291 2.36 3.92 3.65
CA ALA A 291 1.18 4.02 2.78
C ALA A 291 0.98 5.43 2.18
N ASN A 292 1.63 6.45 2.73
CA ASN A 292 1.57 7.84 2.26
C ASN A 292 2.72 8.17 1.28
N GLY A 293 3.65 7.24 1.05
CA GLY A 293 4.79 7.41 0.16
C GLY A 293 6.06 7.91 0.85
N ASN A 294 6.09 8.00 2.18
CA ASN A 294 7.24 8.49 2.93
C ASN A 294 8.13 7.34 3.43
N TYR A 295 9.40 7.64 3.66
CA TYR A 295 10.35 6.70 4.27
C TYR A 295 10.66 7.16 5.70
N SER A 296 9.76 6.87 6.63
CA SER A 296 9.89 7.23 8.05
C SER A 296 10.57 6.13 8.89
N GLY A 297 11.14 6.50 10.04
CA GLY A 297 11.75 5.57 11.00
C GLY A 297 13.24 5.31 10.78
N ASP A 298 13.80 4.39 11.55
CA ASP A 298 15.22 4.02 11.50
C ASP A 298 15.52 2.97 10.41
N TRP A 299 16.79 2.89 10.03
CA TRP A 299 17.27 1.87 9.10
C TRP A 299 17.32 0.49 9.77
N ALA A 300 16.67 -0.51 9.16
CA ALA A 300 16.67 -1.88 9.66
C ALA A 300 17.80 -2.70 9.01
N LEU A 301 18.58 -3.43 9.79
CA LEU A 301 19.62 -4.32 9.27
C LEU A 301 18.98 -5.57 8.64
N ALA A 302 19.04 -5.68 7.31
CA ALA A 302 18.48 -6.81 6.56
C ALA A 302 19.47 -7.96 6.36
N LYS A 303 20.78 -7.65 6.27
CA LYS A 303 21.84 -8.65 6.14
C LYS A 303 23.14 -8.11 6.72
N SER A 304 23.85 -8.94 7.48
CA SER A 304 25.24 -8.71 7.87
C SER A 304 26.02 -9.98 7.61
N GLN A 305 27.12 -9.88 6.86
CA GLN A 305 27.94 -11.02 6.53
C GLN A 305 29.42 -10.61 6.52
N ASN A 306 30.25 -11.33 7.27
CA ASN A 306 31.69 -11.17 7.23
C ASN A 306 32.26 -12.04 6.11
N LEU A 307 32.94 -11.43 5.13
CA LEU A 307 33.42 -12.11 3.93
C LEU A 307 34.92 -11.87 3.72
N TYR A 308 35.61 -12.85 3.17
CA TYR A 308 37.02 -12.70 2.82
C TYR A 308 37.21 -11.69 1.67
N TYR A 309 38.34 -10.98 1.67
CA TYR A 309 38.76 -10.15 0.54
C TYR A 309 38.69 -10.96 -0.76
N GLY A 310 38.15 -10.41 -1.84
CA GLY A 310 37.98 -11.12 -3.12
C GLY A 310 36.75 -12.04 -3.21
N ALA A 311 36.01 -12.27 -2.12
CA ALA A 311 34.73 -12.99 -2.18
C ALA A 311 33.66 -12.15 -2.89
N SER A 312 32.60 -12.80 -3.39
CA SER A 312 31.45 -12.10 -3.97
C SER A 312 30.40 -11.79 -2.90
N PHE A 313 29.82 -10.59 -2.97
CA PHE A 313 28.63 -10.22 -2.20
C PHE A 313 27.50 -9.77 -3.12
N GLU A 314 26.30 -10.25 -2.83
CA GLU A 314 25.06 -9.78 -3.42
C GLU A 314 23.93 -9.91 -2.40
N TRP A 315 22.86 -9.16 -2.62
CA TRP A 315 21.67 -9.24 -1.80
C TRP A 315 20.45 -8.93 -2.66
N SER A 316 19.35 -9.63 -2.41
CA SER A 316 18.08 -9.36 -3.08
C SER A 316 16.92 -9.50 -2.10
N TYR A 317 15.90 -8.70 -2.37
CA TYR A 317 14.59 -8.76 -1.75
C TYR A 317 13.58 -8.91 -2.89
N ALA A 318 12.87 -10.02 -2.93
CA ALA A 318 11.96 -10.34 -4.03
C ALA A 318 10.70 -9.44 -4.10
N GLY A 319 10.45 -8.62 -3.07
CA GLY A 319 9.18 -7.93 -2.90
C GLY A 319 8.11 -8.83 -2.29
N ASN A 320 6.91 -8.29 -2.11
CA ASN A 320 5.73 -9.03 -1.68
C ASN A 320 4.45 -8.34 -2.20
N ALA A 321 3.28 -8.63 -1.62
CA ALA A 321 2.03 -7.97 -2.02
C ALA A 321 2.09 -6.42 -1.88
N CYS A 322 2.83 -5.92 -0.89
CA CYS A 322 2.91 -4.49 -0.57
C CYS A 322 4.09 -3.79 -1.26
N TYR A 323 5.25 -4.44 -1.34
CA TYR A 323 6.52 -3.82 -1.73
C TYR A 323 7.09 -4.36 -3.04
N ASN A 324 7.82 -3.50 -3.76
CA ASN A 324 8.58 -3.87 -4.95
C ASN A 324 9.87 -4.63 -4.58
N ALA A 325 10.42 -5.34 -5.56
CA ALA A 325 11.72 -5.98 -5.43
C ALA A 325 12.86 -4.94 -5.36
N ALA A 326 13.95 -5.29 -4.69
CA ALA A 326 15.17 -4.48 -4.62
C ALA A 326 16.40 -5.38 -4.49
N SER A 327 17.57 -4.88 -4.86
CA SER A 327 18.81 -5.67 -4.77
C SER A 327 20.06 -4.81 -4.66
N VAL A 328 21.14 -5.45 -4.23
CA VAL A 328 22.52 -5.01 -4.38
C VAL A 328 23.15 -5.95 -5.41
N SER A 329 23.52 -5.40 -6.56
CA SER A 329 24.20 -6.15 -7.63
C SER A 329 25.47 -6.81 -7.13
N LYS A 330 25.77 -8.00 -7.66
CA LYS A 330 26.96 -8.77 -7.29
C LYS A 330 28.25 -7.98 -7.51
N TYR A 331 29.13 -7.95 -6.51
CA TYR A 331 30.46 -7.35 -6.62
C TYR A 331 31.51 -8.09 -5.76
N THR A 332 32.78 -7.79 -6.02
CA THR A 332 33.93 -8.34 -5.29
C THR A 332 34.25 -7.52 -4.05
N VAL A 333 34.32 -8.16 -2.88
CA VAL A 333 34.61 -7.52 -1.59
C VAL A 333 36.08 -7.09 -1.53
N THR A 334 36.32 -5.80 -1.34
CA THR A 334 37.67 -5.23 -1.15
C THR A 334 37.86 -4.53 0.19
N GLY A 335 36.76 -4.29 0.92
CA GLY A 335 36.74 -3.56 2.18
C GLY A 335 35.37 -3.66 2.86
N ALA A 336 35.25 -3.14 4.08
CA ALA A 336 33.97 -3.09 4.78
C ALA A 336 33.02 -2.08 4.11
N LYS A 337 31.74 -2.44 3.97
CA LYS A 337 30.77 -1.58 3.27
C LYS A 337 29.37 -1.71 3.85
N ASN A 338 28.71 -0.56 4.01
CA ASN A 338 27.30 -0.47 4.33
C ASN A 338 26.52 -0.07 3.07
N HIS A 339 25.41 -0.76 2.80
CA HIS A 339 24.46 -0.44 1.74
C HIS A 339 23.14 0.03 2.35
N TYR A 340 22.54 1.07 1.77
CA TYR A 340 21.29 1.65 2.23
C TYR A 340 20.26 1.58 1.11
N ILE A 341 19.26 0.70 1.25
CA ILE A 341 18.30 0.36 0.20
C ILE A 341 16.90 0.80 0.61
N TYR A 342 16.30 1.66 -0.20
CA TYR A 342 14.89 2.04 -0.06
C TYR A 342 13.99 1.00 -0.72
N ILE A 343 13.01 0.49 0.03
CA ILE A 343 12.04 -0.50 -0.45
C ILE A 343 10.71 0.22 -0.71
N SER A 344 10.42 0.47 -2.00
CA SER A 344 9.23 1.20 -2.43
C SER A 344 7.97 0.35 -2.39
N ARG A 345 6.81 0.97 -2.10
CA ARG A 345 5.51 0.30 -2.17
C ARG A 345 5.01 0.22 -3.61
N LYS A 346 4.24 -0.82 -3.90
CA LYS A 346 3.46 -0.94 -5.15
C LYS A 346 2.40 0.15 -5.20
N LYS A 347 2.10 0.63 -6.41
CA LYS A 347 1.03 1.59 -6.69
C LYS A 347 -0.07 0.93 -7.50
N TYR A 348 -1.30 1.32 -7.21
CA TYR A 348 -2.50 0.89 -7.92
C TYR A 348 -3.34 2.10 -8.32
N SER A 349 -4.14 1.94 -9.37
CA SER A 349 -5.05 2.98 -9.83
C SER A 349 -6.43 2.82 -9.19
N VAL A 350 -7.02 3.95 -8.79
CA VAL A 350 -8.43 4.08 -8.44
C VAL A 350 -9.07 4.94 -9.52
N SER A 351 -9.92 4.34 -10.34
CA SER A 351 -10.68 5.00 -11.40
C SER A 351 -12.12 5.20 -10.95
N VAL A 352 -12.59 6.45 -10.90
CA VAL A 352 -13.98 6.79 -10.58
C VAL A 352 -14.67 7.40 -11.78
N SER A 353 -15.94 7.03 -12.00
CA SER A 353 -16.74 7.57 -13.10
C SER A 353 -18.15 7.97 -12.66
N ALA A 354 -18.69 9.00 -13.30
CA ALA A 354 -20.06 9.46 -13.07
C ALA A 354 -21.04 8.61 -13.91
N GLY A 355 -21.92 7.87 -13.25
CA GLY A 355 -23.03 7.16 -13.87
C GLY A 355 -24.27 8.04 -14.02
N MET A 356 -25.43 7.39 -14.15
CA MET A 356 -26.71 8.09 -14.30
C MET A 356 -27.00 9.01 -13.10
N GLY A 357 -27.45 10.23 -13.36
CA GLY A 357 -27.84 11.18 -12.32
C GLY A 357 -26.70 11.80 -11.51
N ILE A 358 -25.43 11.58 -11.89
CA ILE A 358 -24.25 12.13 -11.21
C ILE A 358 -23.64 13.26 -12.03
N SER A 359 -23.35 14.38 -11.37
CA SER A 359 -22.74 15.57 -11.95
C SER A 359 -21.21 15.45 -12.00
N SER A 360 -20.59 14.99 -10.91
CA SER A 360 -19.15 14.80 -10.82
C SER A 360 -18.80 13.77 -9.75
N VAL A 361 -17.59 13.23 -9.85
CA VAL A 361 -17.01 12.27 -8.90
C VAL A 361 -15.60 12.73 -8.50
N SER A 362 -15.15 12.30 -7.33
CA SER A 362 -13.82 12.61 -6.78
C SER A 362 -13.21 11.40 -6.07
N GLY A 363 -11.92 11.48 -5.75
CA GLY A 363 -11.17 10.41 -5.08
C GLY A 363 -10.39 9.47 -6.01
N GLY A 364 -10.55 9.58 -7.32
CA GLY A 364 -9.72 8.85 -8.29
C GLY A 364 -8.24 9.28 -8.24
N GLY A 365 -7.34 8.39 -8.64
CA GLY A 365 -5.90 8.67 -8.66
C GLY A 365 -5.01 7.43 -8.56
N SER A 366 -3.73 7.65 -8.29
CA SER A 366 -2.76 6.58 -8.01
C SER A 366 -2.44 6.56 -6.52
N TYR A 367 -2.59 5.39 -5.90
CA TYR A 367 -2.42 5.19 -4.46
C TYR A 367 -1.42 4.07 -4.20
N TYR A 368 -0.65 4.19 -3.11
CA TYR A 368 0.20 3.11 -2.65
C TYR A 368 -0.64 1.98 -2.05
N TYR A 369 -0.14 0.75 -2.13
CA TYR A 369 -0.78 -0.40 -1.49
C TYR A 369 -1.05 -0.12 -0.01
N GLY A 370 -2.26 -0.39 0.45
CA GLY A 370 -2.73 -0.17 1.81
C GLY A 370 -3.08 1.29 2.16
N ALA A 371 -2.92 2.26 1.25
CA ALA A 371 -3.38 3.63 1.47
C ALA A 371 -4.92 3.68 1.49
N ASN A 372 -5.48 4.59 2.29
CA ASN A 372 -6.91 4.83 2.29
C ASN A 372 -7.28 5.81 1.18
N CYS A 373 -8.27 5.45 0.38
CA CYS A 373 -8.88 6.31 -0.63
C CYS A 373 -10.33 6.59 -0.22
N THR A 374 -10.73 7.85 -0.27
CA THR A 374 -12.12 8.29 -0.08
C THR A 374 -12.66 8.81 -1.39
N VAL A 375 -13.72 8.18 -1.88
CA VAL A 375 -14.46 8.61 -3.06
C VAL A 375 -15.75 9.32 -2.66
N ASP A 376 -16.16 10.30 -3.44
CA ASP A 376 -17.41 11.04 -3.25
C ASP A 376 -17.99 11.49 -4.59
N ALA A 377 -19.28 11.79 -4.61
CA ALA A 377 -20.04 12.16 -5.79
C ALA A 377 -21.00 13.32 -5.52
N VAL A 378 -21.22 14.13 -6.56
CA VAL A 378 -22.23 15.19 -6.59
C VAL A 378 -23.41 14.72 -7.43
N VAL A 379 -24.59 14.59 -6.81
CA VAL A 379 -25.82 14.16 -7.48
C VAL A 379 -26.43 15.35 -8.24
N LYS A 380 -26.93 15.12 -9.46
CA LYS A 380 -27.66 16.14 -10.25
C LYS A 380 -28.99 16.49 -9.58
N THR A 381 -29.46 17.71 -9.78
CA THR A 381 -30.83 18.12 -9.38
C THR A 381 -31.88 17.18 -9.99
N GLY A 382 -32.86 16.78 -9.19
CA GLY A 382 -33.92 15.87 -9.62
C GLY A 382 -33.53 14.39 -9.63
N TYR A 383 -32.38 14.04 -9.05
CA TYR A 383 -31.94 12.66 -8.82
C TYR A 383 -31.68 12.42 -7.33
N THR A 384 -31.78 11.16 -6.90
CA THR A 384 -31.47 10.70 -5.54
C THR A 384 -30.31 9.72 -5.59
N TRP A 385 -29.36 9.85 -4.65
CA TRP A 385 -28.22 8.94 -4.52
C TRP A 385 -28.68 7.49 -4.41
N LYS A 386 -28.04 6.59 -5.16
CA LYS A 386 -28.31 5.15 -5.10
C LYS A 386 -27.15 4.40 -4.45
N ASN A 387 -26.00 4.33 -5.14
CA ASN A 387 -24.85 3.57 -4.71
C ASN A 387 -23.60 3.82 -5.60
N TRP A 388 -22.45 3.39 -5.09
CA TRP A 388 -21.29 3.02 -5.90
C TRP A 388 -21.39 1.56 -6.37
N THR A 389 -20.95 1.30 -7.59
CA THR A 389 -20.81 -0.06 -8.18
C THR A 389 -19.45 -0.23 -8.86
N GLY A 390 -19.03 -1.46 -9.17
CA GLY A 390 -17.76 -1.77 -9.83
C GLY A 390 -16.97 -2.82 -9.07
N THR A 391 -15.71 -2.52 -8.72
CA THR A 391 -14.87 -3.39 -7.87
C THR A 391 -15.47 -3.60 -6.49
N TYR A 392 -16.10 -2.55 -5.93
CA TYR A 392 -16.83 -2.60 -4.66
C TYR A 392 -18.24 -2.04 -4.85
N THR A 393 -19.14 -2.41 -3.95
CA THR A 393 -20.49 -1.86 -3.86
C THR A 393 -20.65 -1.15 -2.52
N SER A 394 -21.19 0.06 -2.54
CA SER A 394 -21.44 0.84 -1.32
C SER A 394 -22.68 1.71 -1.46
N GLY A 395 -23.56 1.64 -0.45
CA GLY A 395 -24.72 2.54 -0.33
C GLY A 395 -24.35 3.94 0.16
N SER A 396 -23.16 4.14 0.72
CA SER A 396 -22.71 5.45 1.20
C SER A 396 -22.15 6.29 0.05
N LYS A 397 -22.61 7.54 -0.06
CA LYS A 397 -22.14 8.48 -1.10
C LYS A 397 -20.66 8.82 -0.94
N SER A 398 -20.26 9.18 0.28
CA SER A 398 -18.85 9.25 0.67
C SER A 398 -18.42 7.87 1.17
N TYR A 399 -17.43 7.28 0.54
CA TYR A 399 -17.00 5.91 0.80
C TYR A 399 -15.47 5.80 0.86
N THR A 400 -14.95 5.28 1.98
CA THR A 400 -13.51 5.09 2.22
C THR A 400 -13.16 3.61 2.23
N PHE A 401 -12.07 3.24 1.55
CA PHE A 401 -11.54 1.88 1.51
C PHE A 401 -10.01 1.88 1.39
N SER A 402 -9.38 0.76 1.76
CA SER A 402 -7.94 0.57 1.60
C SER A 402 -7.60 -0.01 0.22
N VAL A 403 -6.65 0.61 -0.48
CA VAL A 403 -6.27 0.23 -1.85
C VAL A 403 -5.31 -0.95 -1.84
N ILE A 404 -5.78 -2.15 -2.18
CA ILE A 404 -4.95 -3.38 -2.24
C ILE A 404 -4.71 -3.87 -3.68
N GLY A 405 -5.27 -3.18 -4.66
CA GLY A 405 -5.27 -3.52 -6.08
C GLY A 405 -5.87 -2.39 -6.92
N ASN A 406 -5.95 -2.57 -8.24
CA ASN A 406 -6.64 -1.61 -9.10
C ASN A 406 -8.14 -1.63 -8.80
N VAL A 407 -8.74 -0.46 -8.64
CA VAL A 407 -10.15 -0.27 -8.28
C VAL A 407 -10.83 0.57 -9.35
N SER A 408 -12.01 0.14 -9.78
CA SER A 408 -12.89 0.90 -10.67
C SER A 408 -14.26 1.03 -10.03
N LEU A 409 -14.73 2.26 -9.84
CA LEU A 409 -16.04 2.55 -9.25
C LEU A 409 -16.85 3.51 -10.11
N THR A 410 -18.16 3.28 -10.16
CA THR A 410 -19.14 4.14 -10.83
C THR A 410 -20.17 4.61 -9.81
N ALA A 411 -20.34 5.92 -9.69
CA ALA A 411 -21.38 6.52 -8.86
C ALA A 411 -22.72 6.49 -9.59
N ASN A 412 -23.79 6.11 -8.93
CA ASN A 412 -25.12 6.03 -9.52
C ASN A 412 -26.16 6.76 -8.67
N ALA A 413 -27.08 7.42 -9.35
CA ALA A 413 -28.29 8.01 -8.78
C ALA A 413 -29.50 7.64 -9.64
N GLU A 414 -30.69 7.73 -9.05
CA GLU A 414 -31.96 7.45 -9.72
C GLU A 414 -32.75 8.72 -9.93
N ALA A 415 -33.41 8.85 -11.09
CA ALA A 415 -34.28 9.98 -11.37
C ALA A 415 -35.44 9.98 -10.37
N ASN A 416 -35.70 11.13 -9.77
CA ASN A 416 -36.78 11.31 -8.82
C ASN A 416 -38.12 11.06 -9.49
N THR A 417 -39.00 10.35 -8.80
CA THR A 417 -40.34 10.03 -9.27
C THR A 417 -41.33 11.01 -8.64
N TYR A 418 -42.27 11.54 -9.42
CA TYR A 418 -43.35 12.38 -8.95
C TYR A 418 -44.66 11.98 -9.62
N TYR A 419 -45.78 12.42 -9.05
CA TYR A 419 -47.11 11.95 -9.43
C TYR A 419 -48.02 13.11 -9.80
N ILE A 420 -48.96 12.87 -10.71
CA ILE A 420 -50.04 13.79 -11.05
C ILE A 420 -51.36 13.07 -10.90
N VAL A 421 -52.17 13.54 -9.95
CA VAL A 421 -53.51 13.04 -9.65
C VAL A 421 -54.53 14.00 -10.23
N PHE A 422 -55.46 13.47 -11.02
CA PHE A 422 -56.50 14.26 -11.67
C PHE A 422 -57.80 14.23 -10.88
N HIS A 423 -58.45 15.38 -10.77
CA HIS A 423 -59.70 15.55 -10.04
C HIS A 423 -60.78 16.14 -10.96
N PRO A 424 -62.02 15.62 -10.92
CA PRO A 424 -63.10 16.04 -11.83
C PRO A 424 -63.67 17.43 -11.52
N ASN A 425 -63.47 17.94 -10.30
CA ASN A 425 -63.82 19.31 -9.89
C ASN A 425 -65.24 19.76 -10.31
N GLY A 426 -66.27 19.03 -9.85
CA GLY A 426 -67.67 19.28 -10.21
C GLY A 426 -68.23 18.31 -11.26
N GLY A 427 -67.36 17.67 -12.06
CA GLY A 427 -67.72 16.51 -12.86
C GLY A 427 -67.75 15.21 -12.04
N SER A 428 -67.83 14.06 -12.72
CA SER A 428 -67.78 12.73 -12.08
C SER A 428 -66.88 11.73 -12.81
N GLY A 429 -66.44 10.69 -12.11
CA GLY A 429 -65.57 9.63 -12.64
C GLY A 429 -64.17 9.66 -12.01
N SER A 430 -63.26 8.87 -12.56
CA SER A 430 -61.87 8.73 -12.10
C SER A 430 -60.90 8.69 -13.29
N MET A 431 -59.69 9.21 -13.09
CA MET A 431 -58.60 9.10 -14.06
C MET A 431 -57.37 8.49 -13.41
N THR A 432 -56.61 7.71 -14.18
CA THR A 432 -55.38 7.08 -13.69
C THR A 432 -54.33 8.13 -13.34
N THR A 433 -53.68 7.95 -12.18
CA THR A 433 -52.55 8.79 -11.78
C THR A 433 -51.41 8.66 -12.77
N LEU A 434 -50.88 9.79 -13.25
CA LEU A 434 -49.71 9.80 -14.11
C LEU A 434 -48.45 9.77 -13.24
N THR A 435 -47.65 8.71 -13.39
CA THR A 435 -46.35 8.57 -12.72
C THR A 435 -45.25 9.10 -13.64
N CYS A 436 -44.53 10.12 -13.21
CA CYS A 436 -43.48 10.78 -13.98
C CYS A 436 -42.11 10.59 -13.32
N LYS A 437 -41.07 10.50 -14.14
CA LYS A 437 -39.67 10.58 -13.70
C LYS A 437 -39.04 11.88 -14.17
N TYR A 438 -38.18 12.43 -13.33
CA TYR A 438 -37.35 13.58 -13.69
C TYR A 438 -36.52 13.28 -14.95
N ASP A 439 -36.29 14.31 -15.75
CA ASP A 439 -35.64 14.28 -17.06
C ASP A 439 -36.31 13.42 -18.15
N GLN A 440 -37.57 13.04 -17.94
CA GLN A 440 -38.42 12.44 -18.97
C GLN A 440 -39.59 13.37 -19.31
N THR A 441 -39.99 13.35 -20.58
CA THR A 441 -41.14 14.11 -21.08
C THR A 441 -42.37 13.21 -21.04
N TYR A 442 -43.48 13.72 -20.51
CA TYR A 442 -44.77 13.02 -20.47
C TYR A 442 -45.84 13.88 -21.12
N THR A 443 -46.90 13.25 -21.61
CA THR A 443 -48.07 13.93 -22.18
C THR A 443 -49.23 13.83 -21.20
N LEU A 444 -49.84 14.96 -20.83
CA LEU A 444 -51.05 14.96 -20.02
C LEU A 444 -52.18 14.22 -20.76
N PRO A 445 -52.97 13.36 -20.09
CA PRO A 445 -54.06 12.66 -20.75
C PRO A 445 -55.14 13.63 -21.25
N ALA A 446 -55.92 13.17 -22.23
CA ALA A 446 -57.18 13.82 -22.59
C ALA A 446 -58.13 13.78 -21.39
N MET A 447 -58.98 14.78 -21.25
CA MET A 447 -59.99 14.78 -20.18
C MET A 447 -61.01 13.66 -20.44
N SER A 448 -61.22 12.78 -19.46
CA SER A 448 -62.14 11.64 -19.56
C SER A 448 -63.18 11.56 -18.44
N PHE A 449 -63.34 12.64 -17.67
CA PHE A 449 -64.41 12.78 -16.70
C PHE A 449 -65.74 13.00 -17.41
N SER A 450 -66.84 12.62 -16.75
CA SER A 450 -68.16 13.10 -17.14
C SER A 450 -68.31 14.56 -16.75
N TYR A 451 -68.93 15.35 -17.63
CA TYR A 451 -69.18 16.77 -17.41
C TYR A 451 -70.07 16.98 -16.18
N PRO A 452 -69.92 18.11 -15.47
CA PRO A 452 -70.90 18.59 -14.50
C PRO A 452 -72.33 18.55 -15.03
N SER A 453 -73.32 18.46 -14.15
CA SER A 453 -74.74 18.45 -14.53
C SER A 453 -75.20 19.79 -15.14
N HIS A 454 -74.58 20.90 -14.73
CA HIS A 454 -74.83 22.22 -15.29
C HIS A 454 -74.09 22.36 -16.63
N PRO A 455 -74.73 22.92 -17.69
CA PRO A 455 -74.08 23.10 -18.99
C PRO A 455 -72.75 23.85 -18.84
N CYS A 456 -71.68 23.31 -19.42
CA CYS A 456 -70.34 23.89 -19.33
C CYS A 456 -69.43 23.41 -20.46
N LYS A 457 -68.30 24.10 -20.65
CA LYS A 457 -67.18 23.69 -21.52
C LYS A 457 -65.94 23.38 -20.69
N TYR A 458 -65.20 22.35 -21.09
CA TYR A 458 -63.89 22.06 -20.49
C TYR A 458 -62.81 23.01 -21.01
N LEU A 459 -62.00 23.57 -20.12
CA LEU A 459 -60.92 24.51 -20.47
C LEU A 459 -59.52 23.88 -20.42
N GLY A 460 -59.31 22.92 -19.52
CA GLY A 460 -57.98 22.41 -19.20
C GLY A 460 -57.84 22.07 -17.73
N TRP A 461 -56.60 21.97 -17.26
CA TRP A 461 -56.27 21.64 -15.89
C TRP A 461 -55.68 22.84 -15.13
N ASN A 462 -55.92 22.89 -13.83
CA ASN A 462 -55.21 23.79 -12.92
C ASN A 462 -54.83 23.07 -11.62
N THR A 463 -53.78 23.54 -10.93
CA THR A 463 -53.40 23.04 -9.61
C THR A 463 -54.27 23.60 -8.48
N ASP A 464 -54.96 24.71 -8.72
CA ASP A 464 -55.97 25.27 -7.83
C ASP A 464 -57.37 24.90 -8.31
N ALA A 465 -58.13 24.21 -7.46
CA ALA A 465 -59.50 23.79 -7.74
C ALA A 465 -60.48 24.96 -7.93
N ASN A 466 -60.15 26.14 -7.37
CA ASN A 466 -60.99 27.33 -7.43
C ASN A 466 -60.66 28.25 -8.61
N SER A 467 -59.68 27.88 -9.44
CA SER A 467 -59.33 28.70 -10.60
C SER A 467 -60.41 28.67 -11.67
N TYR A 468 -60.71 29.82 -12.26
CA TYR A 468 -61.59 29.96 -13.44
C TYR A 468 -60.83 29.89 -14.77
N TYR A 469 -59.52 29.65 -14.73
CA TYR A 469 -58.63 29.56 -15.89
C TYR A 469 -57.78 28.28 -15.84
N ALA A 470 -57.62 27.62 -16.98
CA ALA A 470 -56.68 26.52 -17.12
C ALA A 470 -55.24 27.04 -17.26
N THR A 471 -54.30 26.40 -16.55
CA THR A 471 -52.86 26.63 -16.72
C THR A 471 -52.21 25.55 -17.58
N TYR A 472 -52.80 24.36 -17.64
CA TYR A 472 -52.34 23.27 -18.48
C TYR A 472 -53.44 22.82 -19.44
N ALA A 473 -53.07 22.61 -20.70
CA ALA A 473 -53.99 22.04 -21.69
C ALA A 473 -54.00 20.52 -21.59
N GLU A 474 -55.10 19.89 -22.03
CA GLU A 474 -55.05 18.44 -22.28
C GLU A 474 -54.04 18.12 -23.40
N LYS A 475 -53.43 16.93 -23.35
CA LYS A 475 -52.38 16.50 -24.31
C LYS A 475 -51.14 17.39 -24.34
N GLN A 476 -50.99 18.33 -23.41
CA GLN A 476 -49.77 19.11 -23.27
C GLN A 476 -48.59 18.22 -22.85
N GLN A 477 -47.43 18.45 -23.47
CA GLN A 477 -46.17 17.85 -23.00
C GLN A 477 -45.65 18.59 -21.77
N ILE A 478 -45.28 17.83 -20.75
CA ILE A 478 -44.71 18.31 -19.50
C ILE A 478 -43.36 17.63 -19.23
N ARG A 479 -42.46 18.34 -18.56
CA ARG A 479 -41.14 17.84 -18.14
C ARG A 479 -40.70 18.58 -16.89
N ASN A 480 -40.10 17.87 -15.93
CA ASN A 480 -39.43 18.44 -14.75
C ASN A 480 -40.30 19.40 -13.92
N LEU A 481 -41.58 19.05 -13.65
CA LEU A 481 -42.48 19.90 -12.85
C LEU A 481 -41.98 20.11 -11.40
N THR A 482 -41.25 19.15 -10.87
CA THR A 482 -40.60 19.22 -9.55
C THR A 482 -39.34 18.38 -9.54
N SER A 483 -38.36 18.76 -8.74
CA SER A 483 -37.16 17.98 -8.45
C SER A 483 -37.29 17.15 -7.17
N VAL A 484 -38.41 17.28 -6.45
CA VAL A 484 -38.64 16.59 -5.17
C VAL A 484 -39.15 15.17 -5.40
N ASN A 485 -38.43 14.17 -4.87
CA ASN A 485 -38.84 12.77 -4.97
C ASN A 485 -40.11 12.50 -4.16
N GLY A 486 -41.08 11.84 -4.78
CA GLY A 486 -42.37 11.48 -4.18
C GLY A 486 -43.42 12.60 -4.18
N TYR A 487 -43.14 13.78 -4.76
CA TYR A 487 -44.10 14.87 -4.76
C TYR A 487 -45.32 14.56 -5.63
N THR A 488 -46.50 14.99 -5.18
CA THR A 488 -47.78 14.77 -5.87
C THR A 488 -48.41 16.10 -6.25
N PHE A 489 -48.58 16.33 -7.55
CA PHE A 489 -49.42 17.41 -8.06
C PHE A 489 -50.87 16.95 -8.14
N HIS A 490 -51.78 17.84 -7.77
CA HIS A 490 -53.22 17.67 -7.97
C HIS A 490 -53.65 18.58 -9.12
N LEU A 491 -54.21 18.02 -10.18
CA LEU A 491 -54.75 18.76 -11.32
C LEU A 491 -56.26 18.63 -11.35
N TYR A 492 -56.95 19.75 -11.23
CA TYR A 492 -58.40 19.87 -11.24
C TYR A 492 -58.86 20.26 -12.63
N ALA A 493 -59.88 19.58 -13.16
CA ALA A 493 -60.53 19.98 -14.39
C ALA A 493 -61.17 21.36 -14.19
N ILE A 494 -60.91 22.30 -15.09
CA ILE A 494 -61.53 23.62 -15.04
C ILE A 494 -62.64 23.66 -16.07
N TRP A 495 -63.84 23.98 -15.58
CA TRP A 495 -65.06 24.08 -16.37
C TRP A 495 -65.48 25.54 -16.46
N ASP A 496 -65.97 25.89 -17.63
CA ASP A 496 -66.56 27.17 -17.97
C ASP A 496 -68.07 26.98 -17.99
N TYR A 497 -68.76 27.39 -16.93
CA TYR A 497 -70.19 27.12 -16.79
C TYR A 497 -70.99 28.10 -17.64
N ALA A 498 -72.08 27.63 -18.24
CA ALA A 498 -72.99 28.52 -18.94
C ALA A 498 -73.69 29.44 -17.94
N PRO A 499 -73.97 30.70 -18.31
CA PRO A 499 -74.52 31.67 -17.39
C PRO A 499 -75.93 31.26 -16.96
N ASP A 500 -76.27 31.50 -15.70
CA ASP A 500 -77.63 31.33 -15.21
C ASP A 500 -78.52 32.43 -15.78
N LEU A 501 -79.76 32.07 -16.14
CA LEU A 501 -80.74 32.98 -16.74
C LEU A 501 -82.08 32.90 -16.00
N THR A 502 -82.61 34.05 -15.61
CA THR A 502 -83.95 34.18 -15.01
C THR A 502 -84.80 35.18 -15.77
N CYS A 503 -86.06 34.83 -16.01
CA CYS A 503 -87.04 35.66 -16.70
C CYS A 503 -88.42 35.40 -16.11
N THR A 504 -89.30 36.40 -16.18
CA THR A 504 -90.70 36.31 -15.74
C THR A 504 -91.66 36.47 -16.91
N ASP A 505 -92.86 35.89 -16.78
CA ASP A 505 -93.95 36.14 -17.70
C ASP A 505 -94.34 37.63 -17.70
N ARG A 506 -94.83 38.13 -18.83
CA ARG A 506 -95.18 39.53 -19.06
C ARG A 506 -96.60 39.67 -19.58
N TYR A 507 -97.23 40.78 -19.23
CA TYR A 507 -98.60 41.11 -19.63
C TYR A 507 -98.65 42.48 -20.26
N PHE A 508 -99.28 42.58 -21.43
CA PHE A 508 -99.49 43.83 -22.16
C PHE A 508 -100.91 43.89 -22.70
N THR A 509 -101.37 45.09 -22.97
CA THR A 509 -102.63 45.33 -23.68
C THR A 509 -102.44 45.20 -25.19
N LEU A 510 -103.52 44.90 -25.92
CA LEU A 510 -103.48 44.91 -27.40
C LEU A 510 -103.06 46.27 -27.95
N TYR A 511 -103.42 47.37 -27.27
CA TYR A 511 -102.99 48.72 -27.64
C TYR A 511 -101.47 48.89 -27.54
N GLU A 512 -100.85 48.44 -26.45
CA GLU A 512 -99.38 48.48 -26.27
C GLU A 512 -98.66 47.61 -27.30
N ALA A 513 -99.22 46.45 -27.64
CA ALA A 513 -98.70 45.61 -28.71
C ALA A 513 -98.76 46.33 -30.07
N GLN A 514 -99.91 46.92 -30.42
CA GLN A 514 -100.14 47.63 -31.70
C GLN A 514 -99.33 48.93 -31.84
N THR A 515 -99.09 49.63 -30.73
CA THR A 515 -98.35 50.91 -30.72
C THR A 515 -96.85 50.74 -30.58
N GLY A 516 -96.35 49.50 -30.51
CA GLY A 516 -94.91 49.20 -30.51
C GLY A 516 -94.25 49.33 -29.13
N VAL A 517 -95.02 49.34 -28.04
CA VAL A 517 -94.48 49.36 -26.66
C VAL A 517 -93.71 48.08 -26.35
N ILE A 518 -94.19 46.94 -26.88
CA ILE A 518 -93.49 45.65 -26.75
C ILE A 518 -92.29 45.66 -27.68
N SER A 519 -91.18 46.24 -27.21
CA SER A 519 -89.88 46.27 -27.87
C SER A 519 -88.93 45.24 -27.29
N GLU A 520 -87.82 44.95 -27.98
CA GLU A 520 -86.78 44.08 -27.42
C GLU A 520 -86.22 44.64 -26.10
N ALA A 521 -85.98 45.95 -26.03
CA ALA A 521 -85.51 46.62 -24.81
C ALA A 521 -86.51 46.46 -23.65
N GLU A 522 -87.81 46.57 -23.94
CA GLU A 522 -88.88 46.39 -22.95
C GLU A 522 -88.94 44.96 -22.41
N LEU A 523 -88.75 43.96 -23.27
CA LEU A 523 -88.72 42.56 -22.86
C LEU A 523 -87.48 42.23 -22.01
N LEU A 524 -86.35 42.87 -22.28
CA LEU A 524 -85.10 42.68 -21.53
C LEU A 524 -85.14 43.27 -20.10
N LEU A 525 -86.04 44.22 -19.79
CA LEU A 525 -86.13 44.84 -18.46
C LEU A 525 -86.38 43.85 -17.31
N THR A 526 -86.96 42.69 -17.61
CA THR A 526 -87.39 41.69 -16.62
C THR A 526 -86.57 40.40 -16.68
N VAL A 527 -85.36 40.47 -17.24
CA VAL A 527 -84.48 39.33 -17.43
C VAL A 527 -83.14 39.65 -16.77
N THR A 528 -82.63 38.71 -15.98
CA THR A 528 -81.29 38.83 -15.37
C THR A 528 -80.50 37.58 -15.66
N SER A 529 -79.19 37.77 -15.82
CA SER A 529 -78.25 36.69 -15.99
C SER A 529 -77.05 36.89 -15.09
N THR A 530 -76.53 35.78 -14.56
CA THR A 530 -75.36 35.76 -13.68
C THR A 530 -74.43 34.67 -14.18
N ASP A 531 -73.17 35.05 -14.41
CA ASP A 531 -72.11 34.11 -14.73
C ASP A 531 -71.19 33.95 -13.51
N ARG A 532 -70.80 32.72 -13.20
CA ARG A 532 -70.00 32.42 -12.00
C ARG A 532 -68.53 32.80 -12.19
N GLU A 533 -68.01 32.71 -13.41
CA GLU A 533 -66.59 32.80 -13.72
C GLU A 533 -66.16 34.22 -14.13
N ASP A 534 -66.96 34.91 -14.95
CA ASP A 534 -66.55 36.17 -15.60
C ASP A 534 -67.53 37.34 -15.41
N GLY A 535 -68.70 37.10 -14.80
CA GLY A 535 -69.70 38.10 -14.45
C GLY A 535 -70.28 38.89 -15.63
N THR A 536 -69.91 38.59 -16.89
CA THR A 536 -70.27 39.39 -18.06
C THR A 536 -71.15 38.58 -18.99
N THR A 537 -72.44 38.92 -19.01
CA THR A 537 -73.43 38.22 -19.82
C THR A 537 -74.10 39.18 -20.80
N GLN A 538 -74.15 38.81 -22.08
CA GLN A 538 -75.01 39.46 -23.07
C GLN A 538 -76.34 38.72 -23.16
N ILE A 539 -77.45 39.42 -22.96
CA ILE A 539 -78.81 38.86 -23.07
C ILE A 539 -79.47 39.42 -24.32
N ARG A 540 -80.07 38.54 -25.14
CA ARG A 540 -80.84 38.92 -26.34
C ARG A 540 -82.17 38.20 -26.40
N VAL A 541 -83.12 38.75 -27.16
CA VAL A 541 -84.41 38.10 -27.39
C VAL A 541 -84.36 37.36 -28.73
N LYS A 542 -84.28 36.03 -28.68
CA LYS A 542 -83.96 35.19 -29.86
C LYS A 542 -85.03 35.23 -30.94
N ASN A 543 -86.30 35.34 -30.56
CA ASN A 543 -87.45 35.21 -31.46
C ASN A 543 -88.37 36.44 -31.43
N TYR A 544 -87.81 37.64 -31.23
CA TYR A 544 -88.54 38.90 -31.28
C TYR A 544 -88.65 39.46 -32.70
N SER A 545 -89.82 39.99 -33.04
CA SER A 545 -90.04 40.82 -34.23
C SER A 545 -91.16 41.83 -33.93
N THR A 546 -90.92 43.11 -34.23
CA THR A 546 -91.90 44.18 -33.99
C THR A 546 -93.23 43.88 -34.69
N ASN A 547 -93.19 43.36 -35.92
CA ASN A 547 -94.38 43.06 -36.71
C ASN A 547 -95.26 41.97 -36.08
N THR A 548 -94.67 41.06 -35.30
CA THR A 548 -95.40 40.00 -34.61
C THR A 548 -96.35 40.57 -33.55
N PHE A 549 -96.00 41.70 -32.93
CA PHE A 549 -96.82 42.35 -31.91
C PHE A 549 -97.72 43.44 -32.49
N THR A 550 -97.20 44.25 -33.42
CA THR A 550 -97.98 45.37 -33.99
C THR A 550 -99.09 44.90 -34.92
N GLY A 551 -98.96 43.72 -35.53
CA GLY A 551 -99.96 43.10 -36.39
C GLY A 551 -101.07 42.33 -35.67
N LEU A 552 -101.06 42.28 -34.33
CA LEU A 552 -102.07 41.54 -33.56
C LEU A 552 -103.45 42.20 -33.67
N THR A 553 -104.50 41.39 -33.84
CA THR A 553 -105.89 41.83 -33.94
C THR A 553 -106.78 41.38 -32.78
N GLY A 554 -106.21 40.65 -31.81
CA GLY A 554 -106.92 40.12 -30.64
C GLY A 554 -105.95 39.60 -29.57
N SER A 555 -106.50 39.09 -28.46
CA SER A 555 -105.72 38.53 -27.36
C SER A 555 -104.93 37.29 -27.80
N VAL A 556 -103.67 37.17 -27.36
CA VAL A 556 -102.78 36.04 -27.68
C VAL A 556 -101.71 35.85 -26.62
N VAL A 557 -101.20 34.63 -26.47
CA VAL A 557 -99.99 34.34 -25.67
C VAL A 557 -98.84 33.98 -26.61
N ILE A 558 -97.74 34.72 -26.55
CA ILE A 558 -96.55 34.51 -27.36
C ILE A 558 -95.41 34.05 -26.45
N THR A 559 -94.77 32.93 -26.77
CA THR A 559 -93.58 32.46 -26.05
C THR A 559 -92.35 33.18 -26.58
N ILE A 560 -91.65 33.89 -25.68
CA ILE A 560 -90.38 34.54 -25.97
C ILE A 560 -89.24 33.74 -25.37
N THR A 561 -88.17 33.55 -26.14
CA THR A 561 -86.93 32.89 -25.73
C THR A 561 -85.83 33.93 -25.55
N TYR A 562 -85.31 34.03 -24.34
CA TYR A 562 -84.13 34.81 -24.02
C TYR A 562 -82.89 33.93 -24.11
N THR A 563 -81.81 34.44 -24.70
CA THR A 563 -80.50 33.78 -24.72
C THR A 563 -79.51 34.64 -23.96
N ALA A 564 -78.92 34.11 -22.89
CA ALA A 564 -77.72 34.67 -22.28
C ALA A 564 -76.47 34.06 -22.93
N THR A 565 -75.46 34.88 -23.22
CA THR A 565 -74.15 34.46 -23.74
C THR A 565 -73.05 35.05 -22.87
N ASP A 566 -72.14 34.23 -22.36
CA ASP A 566 -70.97 34.68 -21.60
C ASP A 566 -69.80 35.14 -22.50
N SER A 567 -68.67 35.51 -21.90
CA SER A 567 -67.50 35.98 -22.65
C SER A 567 -66.80 34.89 -23.48
N ARG A 568 -67.11 33.61 -23.24
CA ARG A 568 -66.54 32.43 -23.90
C ARG A 568 -67.55 31.70 -24.79
N ASN A 569 -68.66 32.38 -25.09
CA ASN A 569 -69.73 31.92 -25.96
C ASN A 569 -70.46 30.65 -25.46
N ASN A 570 -70.55 30.41 -24.15
CA ASN A 570 -71.57 29.49 -23.63
C ASN A 570 -72.91 30.21 -23.61
N THR A 571 -73.97 29.47 -23.91
CA THR A 571 -75.30 30.04 -24.03
C THR A 571 -76.32 29.29 -23.19
N THR A 572 -77.19 30.05 -22.53
CA THR A 572 -78.37 29.51 -21.84
C THR A 572 -79.63 30.13 -22.44
N ASP A 573 -80.56 29.28 -22.89
CA ASP A 573 -81.86 29.69 -23.38
C ASP A 573 -82.93 29.49 -22.31
N LYS A 574 -83.80 30.48 -22.09
CA LYS A 574 -84.96 30.36 -21.21
C LYS A 574 -86.19 31.04 -21.79
N GLN A 575 -87.35 30.45 -21.55
CA GLN A 575 -88.61 30.92 -22.12
C GLN A 575 -89.47 31.63 -21.08
N ALA A 576 -90.16 32.69 -21.50
CA ALA A 576 -91.25 33.33 -20.76
C ALA A 576 -92.45 33.57 -21.70
N LYS A 577 -93.63 33.67 -21.12
CA LYS A 577 -94.86 33.99 -21.85
C LYS A 577 -95.11 35.48 -21.84
N VAL A 578 -95.37 36.04 -23.02
CA VAL A 578 -95.90 37.40 -23.20
C VAL A 578 -97.38 37.27 -23.53
N THR A 579 -98.22 37.66 -22.59
CA THR A 579 -99.69 37.61 -22.72
C THR A 579 -100.21 38.97 -23.14
N ILE A 580 -100.86 39.02 -24.31
CA ILE A 580 -101.51 40.21 -24.84
C ILE A 580 -103.01 40.05 -24.61
N VAL A 581 -103.59 41.04 -23.94
CA VAL A 581 -105.03 41.09 -23.66
C VAL A 581 -105.65 42.25 -24.43
N ASP A 582 -106.63 41.97 -25.27
CA ASP A 582 -107.42 43.02 -25.90
C ASP A 582 -108.32 43.69 -24.85
N THR A 583 -107.98 44.94 -24.57
CA THR A 583 -108.72 45.77 -23.62
C THR A 583 -109.79 46.62 -24.29
N ASN A 584 -109.95 46.58 -25.62
CA ASN A 584 -110.99 47.31 -26.36
C ASN A 584 -112.21 46.43 -26.70
N THR A 585 -112.04 45.09 -26.70
CA THR A 585 -113.15 44.12 -26.55
C THR A 585 -113.84 44.24 -25.18
N THR A 586 -113.36 45.12 -24.29
CA THR A 586 -114.07 45.51 -23.06
C THR A 586 -115.39 46.27 -23.28
N LYS A 587 -115.87 46.38 -24.52
CA LYS A 587 -117.25 46.79 -24.82
C LYS A 587 -118.28 45.66 -24.64
N GLU A 588 -117.90 44.48 -24.14
CA GLU A 588 -118.82 43.35 -23.91
C GLU A 588 -119.01 42.94 -22.43
N GLY A 589 -118.84 43.88 -21.48
CA GLY A 589 -119.20 43.64 -20.08
C GLY A 589 -120.72 43.55 -19.90
N PRO A 590 -121.23 43.00 -18.77
CA PRO A 590 -122.65 43.01 -18.48
C PRO A 590 -123.20 44.43 -18.62
N MET A 591 -124.38 44.55 -19.22
CA MET A 591 -125.04 45.82 -19.45
C MET A 591 -125.35 46.45 -18.10
N ASP A 592 -124.83 47.65 -17.85
CA ASP A 592 -125.25 48.43 -16.69
C ASP A 592 -126.73 48.86 -16.84
N PHE A 593 -127.34 49.28 -15.73
CA PHE A 593 -128.76 49.65 -15.68
C PHE A 593 -129.12 50.81 -16.64
N ASP A 594 -128.13 51.53 -17.16
CA ASP A 594 -128.26 52.68 -18.07
C ASP A 594 -128.02 52.30 -19.55
N GLY A 595 -127.89 51.00 -19.86
CA GLY A 595 -127.73 50.50 -21.22
C GLY A 595 -126.31 50.62 -21.78
N LYS A 596 -125.30 50.89 -20.93
CA LYS A 596 -123.89 50.93 -21.33
C LYS A 596 -123.18 49.67 -20.86
N LYS A 597 -122.40 49.05 -21.74
CA LYS A 597 -121.55 47.91 -21.38
C LYS A 597 -120.25 48.41 -20.76
N GLN A 598 -119.98 48.07 -19.50
CA GLN A 598 -118.76 48.45 -18.78
C GLN A 598 -118.18 47.24 -18.02
N TYR A 599 -116.85 47.14 -17.90
CA TYR A 599 -116.19 46.17 -17.01
C TYR A 599 -115.73 46.85 -15.71
N ALA A 600 -115.91 46.18 -14.58
CA ALA A 600 -115.21 46.50 -13.35
C ALA A 600 -113.77 45.93 -13.43
N ARG A 601 -112.76 46.78 -13.26
CA ARG A 601 -111.40 46.32 -12.97
C ARG A 601 -111.15 46.44 -11.47
N PHE A 602 -110.77 45.35 -10.84
CA PHE A 602 -110.40 45.31 -9.44
C PHE A 602 -108.89 45.46 -9.29
N ILE A 603 -108.47 46.25 -8.32
CA ILE A 603 -107.11 46.22 -7.78
C ILE A 603 -107.22 45.95 -6.29
N ALA A 604 -106.48 44.98 -5.78
CA ALA A 604 -106.47 44.70 -4.35
C ALA A 604 -105.69 45.78 -3.61
N THR A 605 -106.06 46.02 -2.35
CA THR A 605 -105.44 47.06 -1.51
C THR A 605 -103.92 46.89 -1.39
N GLU A 606 -103.42 45.65 -1.40
CA GLU A 606 -101.99 45.32 -1.30
C GLU A 606 -101.14 45.76 -2.50
N TYR A 607 -101.74 45.87 -3.69
CA TYR A 607 -101.04 46.28 -4.92
C TYR A 607 -101.22 47.76 -5.25
N TYR A 608 -102.25 48.43 -4.74
CA TYR A 608 -102.63 49.77 -5.20
C TYR A 608 -101.53 50.84 -5.01
N GLN A 609 -100.70 50.73 -3.97
CA GLN A 609 -99.58 51.65 -3.71
C GLN A 609 -98.21 51.13 -4.18
N LYS A 610 -98.14 49.92 -4.72
CA LYS A 610 -96.88 49.34 -5.19
C LYS A 610 -96.44 50.00 -6.51
N ASP A 611 -95.15 49.95 -6.81
CA ASP A 611 -94.66 50.27 -8.14
C ASP A 611 -95.10 49.18 -9.15
N TYR A 612 -94.94 49.48 -10.43
CA TYR A 612 -95.36 48.58 -11.52
C TYR A 612 -94.65 47.21 -11.45
N PHE A 613 -93.36 47.18 -11.13
CA PHE A 613 -92.58 45.93 -11.02
C PHE A 613 -92.99 45.08 -9.82
N SER A 614 -93.64 45.71 -8.84
CA SER A 614 -94.22 45.06 -7.65
C SER A 614 -95.74 44.80 -7.76
N GLY A 615 -96.31 44.83 -8.99
CA GLY A 615 -97.72 44.51 -9.27
C GLY A 615 -98.71 45.68 -9.14
N GLY A 616 -98.22 46.90 -8.91
CA GLY A 616 -99.06 48.09 -8.81
C GLY A 616 -99.44 48.72 -10.14
N LEU A 617 -100.23 49.81 -10.09
CA LEU A 617 -100.69 50.50 -11.30
C LEU A 617 -99.51 51.14 -12.04
N GLU A 618 -99.42 50.88 -13.34
CA GLU A 618 -98.46 51.54 -14.23
C GLU A 618 -98.62 53.08 -14.19
N ALA A 619 -97.53 53.81 -14.42
CA ALA A 619 -97.52 55.27 -14.40
C ALA A 619 -98.51 55.89 -15.41
N THR A 620 -98.76 55.21 -16.54
CA THR A 620 -99.66 55.62 -17.61
C THR A 620 -101.14 55.32 -17.31
N SER A 621 -101.44 54.44 -16.34
CA SER A 621 -102.80 54.05 -15.99
C SER A 621 -103.65 55.26 -15.62
N LYS A 622 -104.82 55.44 -16.27
CA LYS A 622 -105.76 56.54 -15.95
C LYS A 622 -106.20 56.52 -14.48
N TRP A 623 -106.27 55.35 -13.85
CA TRP A 623 -106.57 55.18 -12.42
C TRP A 623 -105.47 55.72 -11.50
N ARG A 624 -104.25 55.92 -12.02
CA ARG A 624 -103.11 56.50 -11.32
C ARG A 624 -102.82 57.95 -11.77
N SER A 625 -102.93 58.23 -13.07
CA SER A 625 -102.49 59.49 -13.68
C SER A 625 -103.59 60.57 -13.73
N TYR A 626 -104.86 60.20 -13.89
CA TYR A 626 -105.96 61.15 -13.94
C TYR A 626 -106.49 61.44 -12.54
N VAL A 627 -106.45 62.72 -12.13
CA VAL A 627 -106.77 63.15 -10.76
C VAL A 627 -108.14 62.66 -10.30
N THR A 628 -109.16 62.69 -11.18
CA THR A 628 -110.52 62.29 -10.84
C THR A 628 -110.60 60.79 -10.53
N TYR A 629 -110.05 59.93 -11.40
CA TYR A 629 -110.05 58.48 -11.17
C TYR A 629 -109.17 58.09 -9.99
N ARG A 630 -108.01 58.74 -9.82
CA ARG A 630 -107.12 58.51 -8.68
C ARG A 630 -107.79 58.86 -7.36
N ASN A 631 -108.50 59.99 -7.29
CA ASN A 631 -109.22 60.40 -6.10
C ASN A 631 -110.38 59.44 -5.79
N THR A 632 -111.14 59.03 -6.81
CA THR A 632 -112.21 58.02 -6.65
C THR A 632 -111.65 56.69 -6.15
N LEU A 633 -110.55 56.22 -6.72
CA LEU A 633 -109.91 54.97 -6.30
C LEU A 633 -109.36 55.08 -4.87
N THR A 634 -108.75 56.21 -4.52
CA THR A 634 -108.25 56.49 -3.17
C THR A 634 -109.38 56.51 -2.15
N ALA A 635 -110.50 57.16 -2.47
CA ALA A 635 -111.69 57.18 -1.63
C ALA A 635 -112.29 55.77 -1.46
N ALA A 636 -112.33 54.97 -2.53
CA ALA A 636 -112.80 53.59 -2.48
C ALA A 636 -111.89 52.71 -1.60
N MET A 637 -110.56 52.82 -1.73
CA MET A 637 -109.59 52.05 -0.93
C MET A 637 -109.59 52.45 0.55
N ASN A 638 -109.94 53.70 0.84
CA ASN A 638 -110.00 54.24 2.21
C ASN A 638 -111.43 54.27 2.78
N ASN A 639 -112.41 53.66 2.12
CA ASN A 639 -113.77 53.58 2.66
C ASN A 639 -113.77 52.56 3.82
N VAL A 640 -113.81 53.07 5.05
CA VAL A 640 -113.72 52.27 6.27
C VAL A 640 -115.00 52.41 7.09
N LYS A 641 -115.38 51.35 7.80
CA LYS A 641 -116.53 51.35 8.71
C LYS A 641 -116.07 51.81 10.09
N GLY A 642 -116.63 52.91 10.59
CA GLY A 642 -116.38 53.44 11.92
C GLY A 642 -116.96 52.53 13.03
N GLU A 643 -116.53 52.77 14.27
CA GLU A 643 -117.03 52.07 15.46
C GLU A 643 -118.54 52.28 15.70
N ASP A 644 -119.08 53.37 15.17
CA ASP A 644 -120.51 53.70 15.16
C ASP A 644 -121.33 52.87 14.15
N GLY A 645 -120.66 52.00 13.38
CA GLY A 645 -121.28 51.16 12.37
C GLY A 645 -121.55 51.85 11.04
N ASN A 646 -121.14 53.11 10.87
CA ASN A 646 -121.31 53.86 9.61
C ASN A 646 -120.05 53.81 8.75
N TRP A 647 -120.20 53.82 7.43
CA TRP A 647 -119.06 53.89 6.50
C TRP A 647 -118.63 55.35 6.28
N SER A 648 -117.32 55.60 6.21
CA SER A 648 -116.75 56.93 6.04
C SER A 648 -117.18 57.63 4.75
N HIS A 649 -117.51 56.87 3.70
CA HIS A 649 -118.15 57.38 2.49
C HIS A 649 -119.30 56.46 2.05
N VAL A 650 -120.53 56.85 2.35
CA VAL A 650 -121.76 56.23 1.84
C VAL A 650 -122.31 57.09 0.70
N VAL A 651 -122.26 56.58 -0.53
CA VAL A 651 -122.86 57.26 -1.71
C VAL A 651 -124.35 56.94 -1.81
N LYS A 652 -124.74 55.71 -1.46
CA LYS A 652 -126.12 55.24 -1.51
C LYS A 652 -126.28 54.03 -0.58
N SER A 653 -127.34 54.04 0.21
CA SER A 653 -127.73 52.90 1.04
C SER A 653 -128.83 52.12 0.32
N TYR A 654 -128.71 50.79 0.30
CA TYR A 654 -129.74 49.88 -0.18
C TYR A 654 -130.14 48.98 0.98
N GLU A 655 -131.43 48.93 1.27
CA GLU A 655 -132.01 48.05 2.27
C GLU A 655 -132.73 46.92 1.54
N PHE A 656 -132.37 45.68 1.87
CA PHE A 656 -132.93 44.48 1.25
C PHE A 656 -133.66 43.69 2.33
N SER A 657 -134.89 43.29 2.04
CA SER A 657 -135.65 42.38 2.90
C SER A 657 -134.99 41.00 2.94
N LYS A 658 -135.37 40.19 3.94
CA LYS A 658 -134.89 38.80 4.02
C LYS A 658 -135.27 38.01 2.78
N GLU A 659 -136.45 38.25 2.22
CA GLU A 659 -136.93 37.68 0.96
C GLU A 659 -136.05 38.10 -0.22
N ASP A 660 -135.68 39.39 -0.34
CA ASP A 660 -134.79 39.88 -1.41
C ASP A 660 -133.42 39.18 -1.37
N ILE A 661 -132.87 39.02 -0.17
CA ILE A 661 -131.60 38.32 0.04
C ILE A 661 -131.74 36.83 -0.33
N GLN A 662 -132.86 36.19 -0.01
CA GLN A 662 -133.10 34.80 -0.39
C GLN A 662 -133.23 34.64 -1.91
N GLN A 663 -133.95 35.54 -2.58
CA GLN A 663 -134.06 35.54 -4.05
C GLN A 663 -132.72 35.78 -4.71
N MET A 664 -131.93 36.74 -4.22
CA MET A 664 -130.60 37.02 -4.74
C MET A 664 -129.65 35.83 -4.52
N LYS A 665 -129.67 35.20 -3.34
CA LYS A 665 -128.91 33.96 -3.07
C LYS A 665 -129.37 32.81 -3.97
N GLN A 666 -130.67 32.69 -4.24
CA GLN A 666 -131.19 31.67 -5.14
C GLN A 666 -130.73 31.92 -6.57
N TYR A 667 -130.80 33.17 -7.04
CA TYR A 667 -130.29 33.57 -8.34
C TYR A 667 -128.79 33.27 -8.50
N VAL A 668 -127.97 33.60 -7.50
CA VAL A 668 -126.52 33.29 -7.51
C VAL A 668 -126.27 31.77 -7.45
N ARG A 669 -127.09 30.99 -6.74
CA ARG A 669 -126.98 29.53 -6.76
C ARG A 669 -127.33 28.95 -8.13
N ASP A 670 -128.36 29.48 -8.77
CA ASP A 670 -128.87 28.96 -10.04
C ASP A 670 -128.00 29.39 -11.23
N ASN A 671 -127.33 30.55 -11.14
CA ASN A 671 -126.57 31.14 -12.25
C ASN A 671 -125.05 31.25 -11.99
N GLY A 672 -124.59 30.86 -10.79
CA GLY A 672 -123.20 31.00 -10.35
C GLY A 672 -122.83 32.41 -9.90
N SER A 673 -121.66 32.55 -9.27
CA SER A 673 -121.02 33.84 -9.00
C SER A 673 -119.92 34.09 -10.04
N GLY A 674 -120.18 35.00 -10.98
CA GLY A 674 -119.20 35.45 -11.99
C GLY A 674 -118.76 36.89 -11.73
N ASN A 675 -117.58 37.25 -12.25
CA ASN A 675 -117.09 38.63 -12.32
C ASN A 675 -117.90 39.47 -13.30
#